data_AF-A0A139HBW0-F1
#
_entry.id   AF-A0A139HBW0-F1
#
_cell.length_a   1.000
_cell.length_b   1.000
_cell.length_c   1.000
_cell.angle_alpha   90.00
_cell.angle_beta   90.00
_cell.angle_gamma   90.00
#
_symmetry.space_group_name_H-M   'P 1'
#
loop_
_entity.id
_entity.type
_entity.pdbx_description
1 polymer ?
#
loop_
_entity_poly.entity_id
_entity_poly.type
_entity_poly.pdbx_seq_one_letter_code
_entity_poly.pdbx_strand_id
1 'polypeptide(L)'
;MESPVPRYVDLPELVPGFRCSWAYFNSLPSKNSEVDHIGTLNFLTPARKVAAAAEIKDGVSISLDVPIDHFASVSRAFGGRKPPSHSIHVIDESIHEDSINFNTQVSSQWDGFRHFGLRSTHQFYNGFRSAHFEQSSVLGTNAWTQAGAIVGRGVLVDVYAYFLSEGVEVNPNSGLKITLKHVLETLRTQRTLVMPGDILIFRTGWLKWFNESSEQERYAELCLRHLPGQHHFIGLVQAEDFVAWLWDSQIAAVAGDQVALECTPPPKSGVGWLHEHLLAALGCPIGELVDTESLAKECKERGRYSFFLTSAPLHVSGGVASPFNGVAIFIDGAPTKAHQIFSISVPQVHVASDVVFIHQHTFAARRRRLHSTTTTTTTTLGGMDLLRRFGGLLDNDNIPWKSIIITFGVAEYALETYLAYRQYQVQQKKTIPKQLKSEIDQETFDKAQSYGRAKAKFQFVTNTWAVVKKLAEIQYNVIPLLWGISGTLVARYGRWGLTGEITQSLVFIFANAWIDTLLGLPFSYYHHFVLEEKFGFNKQTVKLWVTDILKSQAISIAFGVPIGAACLKIIKATGDNFFFYIWVFMLFVQLGAITIYPTVIVPLFNKLTPLEAGDLKDRIDALAGRLHFPLGELQVIDGSKRSSHSNAYFSGLPYLKKKIVLYDTLIEQQDTKEIEAVLAHELGHWKKNHTAKLLGIGSTHLFAIFALFSAFIHNNSLYKDFGFPTERPIIIGFILFNMVLSPTDHALKLIMNTFTRKFEYQADKFSYDLGYKAELASSLIKINIKNLSSMDADWMYSAYHHSHPILTERLRALGYSSEHKVSKDKPKVAGEAPDGVKKAEFASQANGDRKEL
;
A
#
# COMPACT_ATOMS: atom_id res chain seq x y z
N MET A 1 23.97 19.71 -8.14
CA MET A 1 23.21 20.96 -8.31
C MET A 1 22.27 20.74 -9.47
N GLU A 2 21.01 21.16 -9.38
CA GLU A 2 20.11 21.14 -10.55
C GLU A 2 20.59 22.21 -11.55
N SER A 3 20.49 21.93 -12.85
CA SER A 3 20.76 22.94 -13.88
C SER A 3 19.74 24.07 -13.74
N PRO A 4 20.15 25.36 -13.84
CA PRO A 4 19.20 26.46 -13.75
C PRO A 4 18.19 26.38 -14.92
N VAL A 5 16.91 26.61 -14.62
CA VAL A 5 15.87 26.70 -15.65
C VAL A 5 16.15 27.95 -16.51
N PRO A 6 16.28 27.84 -17.84
CA PRO A 6 16.43 29.00 -18.71
C PRO A 6 15.14 29.83 -18.71
N ARG A 7 15.22 31.15 -18.88
CA ARG A 7 14.00 31.96 -19.03
C ARG A 7 13.34 31.66 -20.37
N TYR A 8 12.05 31.96 -20.50
CA TYR A 8 11.28 31.71 -21.72
C TYR A 8 11.92 32.36 -22.95
N VAL A 9 12.37 33.62 -22.82
CA VAL A 9 13.05 34.36 -23.89
C VAL A 9 14.37 33.73 -24.35
N ASP A 10 15.00 32.93 -23.49
CA ASP A 10 16.26 32.23 -23.75
C ASP A 10 16.02 30.82 -24.33
N LEU A 11 14.77 30.34 -24.39
CA LEU A 11 14.41 29.06 -25.03
C LEU A 11 14.51 29.14 -26.57
N PRO A 12 14.92 28.04 -27.23
CA PRO A 12 14.99 27.97 -28.68
C PRO A 12 13.60 28.06 -29.32
N GLU A 13 13.53 28.79 -30.42
CA GLU A 13 12.32 29.02 -31.21
C GLU A 13 12.16 27.94 -32.30
N LEU A 14 11.02 27.24 -32.32
CA LEU A 14 10.71 26.19 -33.31
C LEU A 14 10.26 26.77 -34.64
N VAL A 15 9.39 27.78 -34.54
CA VAL A 15 8.83 28.61 -35.62
C VAL A 15 8.54 29.99 -35.03
N PRO A 16 8.45 31.05 -35.83
CA PRO A 16 8.17 32.40 -35.34
C PRO A 16 7.01 32.46 -34.34
N GLY A 17 7.30 32.95 -33.13
CA GLY A 17 6.37 33.08 -32.00
C GLY A 17 6.32 31.88 -31.06
N PHE A 18 6.95 30.74 -31.35
CA PHE A 18 6.84 29.50 -30.56
C PHE A 18 8.18 29.00 -30.02
N ARG A 19 8.43 29.16 -28.72
CA ARG A 19 9.63 28.68 -28.03
C ARG A 19 9.41 27.36 -27.31
N CYS A 20 10.39 26.45 -27.34
CA CYS A 20 10.25 25.10 -26.79
C CYS A 20 11.23 24.73 -25.68
N SER A 21 10.76 23.90 -24.76
CA SER A 21 11.50 23.39 -23.60
C SER A 21 12.28 22.09 -23.86
N TRP A 22 12.14 21.52 -25.06
CA TRP A 22 12.53 20.15 -25.42
C TRP A 22 13.98 19.82 -25.03
N ALA A 23 14.93 20.63 -25.47
CA ALA A 23 16.35 20.43 -25.19
C ALA A 23 16.67 20.53 -23.68
N TYR A 24 15.98 21.44 -22.96
CA TYR A 24 16.17 21.60 -21.52
C TYR A 24 15.74 20.34 -20.76
N PHE A 25 14.51 19.85 -20.96
CA PHE A 25 14.03 18.68 -20.24
C PHE A 25 14.77 17.38 -20.58
N ASN A 26 15.21 17.21 -21.84
CA ASN A 26 16.06 16.09 -22.25
C ASN A 26 17.47 16.16 -21.63
N SER A 27 17.97 17.35 -21.28
CA SER A 27 19.28 17.54 -20.66
C SER A 27 19.31 17.30 -19.14
N LEU A 28 18.14 17.10 -18.50
CA LEU A 28 18.08 16.91 -17.05
C LEU A 28 18.81 15.62 -16.62
N PRO A 29 19.62 15.65 -15.55
CA PRO A 29 20.36 14.48 -15.07
C PRO A 29 19.47 13.26 -14.76
N SER A 30 18.19 13.48 -14.43
CA SER A 30 17.20 12.43 -14.19
C SER A 30 16.81 11.62 -15.42
N LYS A 31 17.19 12.04 -16.64
CA LYS A 31 16.84 11.36 -17.89
C LYS A 31 17.86 10.35 -18.37
N ASN A 32 19.10 10.36 -17.89
CA ASN A 32 20.15 9.41 -18.31
C ASN A 32 20.31 9.24 -19.85
N SER A 33 20.11 10.32 -20.61
CA SER A 33 20.09 10.35 -22.10
C SER A 33 18.82 9.79 -22.77
N GLU A 34 17.78 9.46 -22.03
CA GLU A 34 16.44 9.17 -22.58
C GLU A 34 15.69 10.45 -22.96
N VAL A 35 14.73 10.32 -23.89
CA VAL A 35 13.87 11.43 -24.31
C VAL A 35 12.81 11.69 -23.24
N ASP A 36 12.58 12.96 -22.90
CA ASP A 36 11.55 13.32 -21.94
C ASP A 36 10.12 13.09 -22.49
N HIS A 37 9.24 12.62 -21.60
CA HIS A 37 7.84 12.33 -21.89
C HIS A 37 6.86 12.98 -20.90
N ILE A 38 7.34 13.78 -19.95
CA ILE A 38 6.51 14.38 -18.88
C ILE A 38 6.56 15.92 -18.81
N GLY A 39 7.46 16.56 -19.55
CA GLY A 39 7.49 18.02 -19.73
C GLY A 39 7.62 18.80 -18.42
N THR A 40 6.77 19.81 -18.23
CA THR A 40 6.77 20.64 -17.01
C THR A 40 6.40 19.87 -15.74
N LEU A 41 5.88 18.64 -15.83
CA LEU A 41 5.74 17.77 -14.64
C LEU A 41 7.10 17.40 -14.02
N ASN A 42 8.22 17.57 -14.75
CA ASN A 42 9.56 17.52 -14.14
C ASN A 42 9.77 18.60 -13.06
N PHE A 43 9.00 19.70 -13.07
CA PHE A 43 8.99 20.71 -12.00
C PHE A 43 8.32 20.22 -10.71
N LEU A 44 7.62 19.08 -10.71
CA LEU A 44 7.10 18.40 -9.52
C LEU A 44 8.17 17.52 -8.87
N THR A 45 9.31 18.13 -8.51
CA THR A 45 10.44 17.41 -7.89
C THR A 45 10.02 16.78 -6.56
N PRO A 46 10.68 15.70 -6.09
CA PRO A 46 10.35 15.08 -4.79
C PRO A 46 10.34 16.06 -3.62
N ALA A 47 11.25 17.04 -3.62
CA ALA A 47 11.29 18.10 -2.62
C ALA A 47 10.05 19.01 -2.67
N ARG A 48 9.58 19.38 -3.87
CA ARG A 48 8.36 20.18 -4.07
C ARG A 48 7.09 19.39 -3.75
N LYS A 49 7.05 18.08 -4.07
CA LYS A 49 5.96 17.16 -3.64
C LYS A 49 5.87 17.07 -2.11
N VAL A 50 7.00 17.01 -1.41
CA VAL A 50 7.05 17.05 0.06
C VAL A 50 6.68 18.42 0.62
N ALA A 51 7.12 19.53 0.00
CA ALA A 51 6.74 20.88 0.41
C ALA A 51 5.24 21.13 0.26
N ALA A 52 4.63 20.66 -0.84
CA ALA A 52 3.20 20.74 -1.06
C ALA A 52 2.38 20.01 0.03
N ALA A 53 2.92 18.95 0.63
CA ALA A 53 2.26 18.28 1.76
C ALA A 53 2.13 19.19 2.99
N ALA A 54 2.78 20.36 3.04
CA ALA A 54 2.52 21.39 4.05
C ALA A 54 1.22 22.18 3.81
N GLU A 55 0.63 22.17 2.62
CA GLU A 55 -0.68 22.80 2.36
C GLU A 55 -1.84 22.00 2.99
N ILE A 56 -1.59 20.73 3.32
CA ILE A 56 -2.46 19.87 4.09
C ILE A 56 -2.62 20.49 5.51
N LYS A 57 -3.74 21.23 5.72
CA LYS A 57 -4.02 22.05 6.92
C LYS A 57 -5.48 22.15 7.50
N ASP A 58 -6.55 21.52 7.00
CA ASP A 58 -7.90 21.65 7.64
C ASP A 58 -8.65 20.33 7.97
N GLY A 59 -8.90 19.47 7.01
CA GLY A 59 -9.50 18.12 7.18
C GLY A 59 -10.22 17.63 5.91
N VAL A 60 -10.38 18.54 4.97
CA VAL A 60 -11.31 18.49 3.86
C VAL A 60 -10.57 18.11 2.58
N SER A 61 -11.10 17.10 1.92
CA SER A 61 -10.78 16.73 0.55
C SER A 61 -12.02 16.94 -0.31
N ILE A 62 -11.87 17.56 -1.47
CA ILE A 62 -12.95 17.74 -2.45
C ILE A 62 -12.55 17.10 -3.77
N SER A 63 -13.51 16.43 -4.40
CA SER A 63 -13.39 16.04 -5.81
C SER A 63 -13.35 17.30 -6.67
N LEU A 64 -12.52 17.29 -7.70
CA LEU A 64 -12.47 18.30 -8.75
C LEU A 64 -13.03 17.77 -10.08
N ASP A 65 -13.61 16.57 -10.06
CA ASP A 65 -14.32 15.96 -11.17
C ASP A 65 -15.82 16.19 -11.07
N VAL A 66 -16.44 16.67 -12.15
CA VAL A 66 -17.89 16.61 -12.36
C VAL A 66 -18.29 15.22 -12.89
N PRO A 67 -19.55 14.78 -12.76
CA PRO A 67 -20.01 13.50 -13.31
C PRO A 67 -19.66 13.33 -14.80
N ILE A 68 -19.36 12.09 -15.21
CA ILE A 68 -18.88 11.82 -16.58
C ILE A 68 -19.92 12.21 -17.64
N ASP A 69 -21.20 12.16 -17.29
CA ASP A 69 -22.39 12.47 -18.08
C ASP A 69 -22.96 13.88 -17.87
N HIS A 70 -22.33 14.71 -17.01
CA HIS A 70 -22.81 16.06 -16.66
C HIS A 70 -23.06 16.96 -17.89
N PHE A 71 -22.27 16.78 -18.95
CA PHE A 71 -22.39 17.51 -20.21
C PHE A 71 -23.05 16.72 -21.35
N ALA A 72 -23.66 15.55 -21.09
CA ALA A 72 -24.09 14.63 -22.14
C ALA A 72 -25.01 15.27 -23.18
N SER A 73 -25.97 16.11 -22.78
CA SER A 73 -26.93 16.77 -23.68
C SER A 73 -26.30 17.80 -24.63
N VAL A 74 -25.12 18.33 -24.30
CA VAL A 74 -24.37 19.31 -25.11
C VAL A 74 -23.02 18.81 -25.60
N SER A 75 -22.62 17.58 -25.28
CA SER A 75 -21.32 16.96 -25.61
C SER A 75 -20.87 17.14 -27.07
N ARG A 76 -21.83 17.21 -28.02
CA ARG A 76 -21.55 17.46 -29.44
C ARG A 76 -21.02 18.87 -29.75
N ALA A 77 -21.29 19.87 -28.91
CA ALA A 77 -20.70 21.21 -29.03
C ALA A 77 -19.18 21.18 -28.78
N PHE A 78 -18.70 20.23 -27.97
CA PHE A 78 -17.28 20.06 -27.66
C PHE A 78 -16.55 19.31 -28.79
N GLY A 79 -16.55 19.88 -30.00
CA GLY A 79 -15.88 19.30 -31.17
C GLY A 79 -16.50 18.01 -31.70
N GLY A 80 -17.82 17.82 -31.55
CA GLY A 80 -18.54 16.65 -32.06
C GLY A 80 -18.36 15.37 -31.24
N ARG A 81 -17.85 15.46 -30.01
CA ARG A 81 -17.69 14.33 -29.09
C ARG A 81 -19.05 13.64 -28.88
N LYS A 82 -19.05 12.30 -28.84
CA LYS A 82 -20.27 11.52 -28.54
C LYS A 82 -20.58 11.64 -27.05
N PRO A 83 -21.87 11.67 -26.64
CA PRO A 83 -22.23 11.56 -25.23
C PRO A 83 -21.71 10.23 -24.66
N PRO A 84 -21.35 10.20 -23.36
CA PRO A 84 -21.01 8.96 -22.69
C PRO A 84 -22.23 8.04 -22.58
N SER A 85 -21.99 6.75 -22.41
CA SER A 85 -23.00 5.76 -22.08
C SER A 85 -22.54 4.89 -20.92
N HIS A 86 -23.39 4.75 -19.91
CA HIS A 86 -23.25 3.84 -18.79
C HIS A 86 -24.27 2.72 -18.92
N SER A 87 -23.91 1.48 -18.59
CA SER A 87 -24.80 0.33 -18.62
C SER A 87 -24.48 -0.59 -17.46
N ILE A 88 -25.48 -0.87 -16.63
CA ILE A 88 -25.37 -1.78 -15.49
C ILE A 88 -25.85 -3.16 -15.93
N HIS A 89 -25.01 -4.16 -15.72
CA HIS A 89 -25.24 -5.56 -16.06
C HIS A 89 -25.49 -6.36 -14.79
N VAL A 90 -26.73 -6.81 -14.59
CA VAL A 90 -27.09 -7.70 -13.49
C VAL A 90 -26.61 -9.12 -13.82
N ILE A 91 -25.72 -9.68 -12.99
CA ILE A 91 -25.28 -11.08 -13.09
C ILE A 91 -26.23 -11.98 -12.29
N ASP A 92 -26.58 -11.55 -11.08
CA ASP A 92 -27.63 -12.14 -10.25
C ASP A 92 -28.22 -11.08 -9.30
N GLU A 93 -29.21 -11.46 -8.48
CA GLU A 93 -29.92 -10.55 -7.55
C GLU A 93 -29.00 -9.83 -6.55
N SER A 94 -27.78 -10.31 -6.33
CA SER A 94 -26.76 -9.76 -5.43
C SER A 94 -25.51 -9.22 -6.15
N ILE A 95 -25.36 -9.42 -7.47
CA ILE A 95 -24.17 -9.05 -8.24
C ILE A 95 -24.52 -8.20 -9.45
N HIS A 96 -23.98 -6.98 -9.47
CA HIS A 96 -24.07 -6.03 -10.57
C HIS A 96 -22.66 -5.66 -11.03
N GLU A 97 -22.40 -5.74 -12.32
CA GLU A 97 -21.24 -5.12 -12.99
C GLU A 97 -21.71 -3.92 -13.81
N ASP A 98 -20.79 -3.12 -14.33
CA ASP A 98 -21.12 -2.05 -15.26
C ASP A 98 -20.10 -1.89 -16.39
N SER A 99 -20.50 -1.13 -17.41
CA SER A 99 -19.66 -0.75 -18.54
C SER A 99 -19.90 0.73 -18.85
N ILE A 100 -18.79 1.47 -19.00
CA ILE A 100 -18.81 2.89 -19.35
C ILE A 100 -18.05 3.06 -20.67
N ASN A 101 -18.69 3.66 -21.66
CA ASN A 101 -18.06 4.06 -22.92
C ASN A 101 -18.17 5.58 -23.06
N PHE A 102 -17.04 6.25 -23.16
CA PHE A 102 -16.96 7.71 -23.21
C PHE A 102 -15.71 8.14 -23.99
N ASN A 103 -15.77 9.33 -24.56
CA ASN A 103 -14.58 10.02 -25.05
C ASN A 103 -13.85 10.65 -23.84
N THR A 104 -12.53 10.48 -23.71
CA THR A 104 -11.79 10.94 -22.51
C THR A 104 -11.68 12.47 -22.38
N GLN A 105 -12.30 13.22 -23.29
CA GLN A 105 -12.44 14.67 -23.28
C GLN A 105 -13.93 15.12 -23.18
N VAL A 106 -14.83 14.30 -22.62
CA VAL A 106 -16.28 14.63 -22.56
C VAL A 106 -16.73 15.30 -21.24
N SER A 107 -15.87 15.31 -20.23
CA SER A 107 -16.09 15.88 -18.89
C SER A 107 -14.74 16.34 -18.31
N SER A 108 -14.62 16.57 -17.00
CA SER A 108 -13.37 16.98 -16.33
C SER A 108 -12.18 16.14 -16.82
N GLN A 109 -11.17 16.76 -17.42
CA GLN A 109 -10.14 16.09 -18.21
C GLN A 109 -8.73 16.66 -18.02
N TRP A 110 -7.73 15.85 -18.37
CA TRP A 110 -6.35 16.23 -18.67
C TRP A 110 -6.00 15.87 -20.12
N ASP A 111 -5.57 16.84 -20.90
CA ASP A 111 -5.05 16.64 -22.26
C ASP A 111 -3.53 16.40 -22.25
N GLY A 112 -3.14 15.28 -22.85
CA GLY A 112 -1.75 14.86 -22.99
C GLY A 112 -1.04 15.46 -24.19
N PHE A 113 0.28 15.27 -24.28
CA PHE A 113 1.10 15.82 -25.38
C PHE A 113 0.85 15.15 -26.75
N ARG A 114 -0.09 14.21 -26.83
CA ARG A 114 -0.65 13.65 -28.08
C ARG A 114 -1.91 14.37 -28.55
N HIS A 115 -2.55 15.19 -27.71
CA HIS A 115 -3.84 15.83 -27.99
C HIS A 115 -3.72 16.92 -29.06
N PHE A 116 -2.85 17.90 -28.83
CA PHE A 116 -2.63 19.02 -29.75
C PHE A 116 -1.16 19.16 -30.12
N GLY A 117 -0.90 19.26 -31.42
CA GLY A 117 0.43 19.51 -31.99
C GLY A 117 0.48 20.89 -32.64
N LEU A 118 1.68 21.44 -32.77
CA LEU A 118 1.96 22.68 -33.50
C LEU A 118 1.51 22.52 -34.96
N ARG A 119 0.48 23.26 -35.35
CA ARG A 119 -0.26 23.07 -36.61
C ARG A 119 0.55 23.46 -37.84
N SER A 120 1.49 24.40 -37.70
CA SER A 120 2.36 24.87 -38.77
C SER A 120 3.41 23.85 -39.21
N THR A 121 3.87 22.98 -38.29
CA THR A 121 4.90 21.97 -38.57
C THR A 121 4.38 20.53 -38.49
N HIS A 122 3.19 20.32 -37.93
CA HIS A 122 2.63 19.03 -37.51
C HIS A 122 3.54 18.26 -36.55
N GLN A 123 4.12 18.95 -35.58
CA GLN A 123 4.95 18.36 -34.52
C GLN A 123 4.30 18.52 -33.15
N PHE A 124 4.41 17.48 -32.35
CA PHE A 124 4.03 17.44 -30.94
C PHE A 124 5.29 17.67 -30.08
N TYR A 125 5.15 17.57 -28.75
CA TYR A 125 6.26 17.67 -27.81
C TYR A 125 7.47 16.82 -28.23
N ASN A 126 8.69 17.30 -27.95
CA ASN A 126 9.95 16.66 -28.35
C ASN A 126 10.06 16.34 -29.86
N GLY A 127 9.31 17.04 -30.71
CA GLY A 127 9.40 16.94 -32.18
C GLY A 127 8.71 15.72 -32.79
N PHE A 128 8.04 14.90 -31.98
CA PHE A 128 7.25 13.74 -32.43
C PHE A 128 6.14 14.16 -33.41
N ARG A 129 5.60 13.18 -34.14
CA ARG A 129 4.58 13.36 -35.20
C ARG A 129 3.58 12.22 -35.11
N SER A 130 2.36 12.38 -35.61
CA SER A 130 1.27 11.39 -35.51
C SER A 130 1.67 9.96 -35.89
N ALA A 131 2.50 9.79 -36.93
CA ALA A 131 3.02 8.49 -37.38
C ALA A 131 3.83 7.72 -36.30
N HIS A 132 4.35 8.39 -35.26
CA HIS A 132 5.03 7.73 -34.15
C HIS A 132 4.04 7.16 -33.11
N PHE A 133 2.80 7.64 -33.09
CA PHE A 133 1.81 7.29 -32.06
C PHE A 133 1.06 5.99 -32.37
N GLU A 134 0.93 5.64 -33.66
CA GLU A 134 0.15 4.48 -34.14
C GLU A 134 0.64 3.12 -33.60
N GLN A 135 1.93 3.01 -33.22
CA GLN A 135 2.56 1.76 -32.80
C GLN A 135 3.39 1.89 -31.51
N SER A 136 3.21 2.98 -30.73
CA SER A 136 3.99 3.21 -29.51
C SER A 136 3.19 3.93 -28.43
N SER A 137 3.75 3.97 -27.21
CA SER A 137 3.22 4.71 -26.06
C SER A 137 3.92 6.05 -25.79
N VAL A 138 4.85 6.50 -26.65
CA VAL A 138 5.61 7.76 -26.46
C VAL A 138 4.68 8.95 -26.29
N LEU A 139 4.93 9.85 -25.35
CA LEU A 139 4.04 10.97 -25.00
C LEU A 139 2.62 10.60 -24.52
N GLY A 140 2.32 9.33 -24.29
CA GLY A 140 1.03 8.93 -23.71
C GLY A 140 0.92 9.34 -22.24
N THR A 141 -0.29 9.62 -21.77
CA THR A 141 -0.56 9.98 -20.35
C THR A 141 -0.09 8.92 -19.34
N ASN A 142 0.11 7.67 -19.77
CA ASN A 142 0.78 6.63 -18.97
C ASN A 142 2.21 7.01 -18.54
N ALA A 143 2.93 7.85 -19.27
CA ALA A 143 4.26 8.32 -18.84
C ALA A 143 4.15 9.18 -17.57
N TRP A 144 3.04 9.91 -17.41
CA TRP A 144 2.79 10.75 -16.24
C TRP A 144 2.41 9.91 -15.03
N THR A 145 1.59 8.86 -15.22
CA THR A 145 1.25 7.92 -14.12
C THR A 145 2.49 7.16 -13.65
N GLN A 146 3.35 6.72 -14.58
CA GLN A 146 4.63 6.06 -14.29
C GLN A 146 5.62 6.99 -13.56
N ALA A 147 5.59 8.30 -13.83
CA ALA A 147 6.36 9.32 -13.10
C ALA A 147 5.78 9.69 -11.71
N GLY A 148 4.81 8.92 -11.20
CA GLY A 148 4.18 9.15 -9.91
C GLY A 148 3.10 10.23 -9.93
N ALA A 149 2.38 10.34 -11.06
CA ALA A 149 1.20 11.16 -11.31
C ALA A 149 1.38 12.68 -11.05
N ILE A 150 0.28 13.42 -11.22
CA ILE A 150 0.23 14.88 -11.03
C ILE A 150 -0.04 15.12 -9.55
N VAL A 151 1.04 15.18 -8.77
CA VAL A 151 1.00 15.39 -7.31
C VAL A 151 1.86 16.59 -6.97
N GLY A 152 1.30 17.58 -6.28
CA GLY A 152 1.99 18.84 -6.01
C GLY A 152 1.13 19.84 -5.27
N ARG A 153 1.49 21.12 -5.38
CA ARG A 153 0.69 22.20 -4.82
C ARG A 153 -0.27 22.72 -5.89
N GLY A 154 -1.56 22.72 -5.60
CA GLY A 154 -2.57 23.40 -6.40
C GLY A 154 -2.77 24.83 -5.91
N VAL A 155 -3.03 25.73 -6.86
CA VAL A 155 -3.42 27.12 -6.58
C VAL A 155 -4.66 27.47 -7.39
N LEU A 156 -5.75 27.83 -6.70
CA LEU A 156 -6.95 28.39 -7.33
C LEU A 156 -6.70 29.86 -7.68
N VAL A 157 -7.03 30.24 -8.91
CA VAL A 157 -7.11 31.62 -9.36
C VAL A 157 -8.58 31.92 -9.69
N ASP A 158 -9.28 32.52 -8.74
CA ASP A 158 -10.71 32.84 -8.81
C ASP A 158 -10.96 34.17 -9.55
N VAL A 159 -10.66 34.14 -10.85
CA VAL A 159 -10.81 35.29 -11.74
C VAL A 159 -12.28 35.72 -11.81
N TYR A 160 -13.23 34.78 -11.71
CA TYR A 160 -14.66 35.09 -11.61
C TYR A 160 -14.98 35.98 -10.41
N ALA A 161 -14.53 35.62 -9.20
CA ALA A 161 -14.75 36.45 -8.02
C ALA A 161 -14.08 37.82 -8.12
N TYR A 162 -12.87 37.88 -8.71
CA TYR A 162 -12.17 39.14 -8.97
C TYR A 162 -12.94 40.05 -9.96
N PHE A 163 -13.41 39.51 -11.08
CA PHE A 163 -14.23 40.25 -12.05
C PHE A 163 -15.51 40.80 -11.41
N LEU A 164 -16.20 40.01 -10.57
CA LEU A 164 -17.37 40.51 -9.84
C LEU A 164 -17.01 41.63 -8.84
N SER A 165 -15.85 41.58 -8.16
CA SER A 165 -15.44 42.67 -7.26
C SER A 165 -15.08 43.97 -7.98
N GLU A 166 -14.63 43.89 -9.23
CA GLU A 166 -14.34 45.04 -10.09
C GLU A 166 -15.55 45.52 -10.90
N GLY A 167 -16.74 44.92 -10.70
CA GLY A 167 -17.97 45.27 -11.42
C GLY A 167 -17.99 44.86 -12.90
N VAL A 168 -17.15 43.90 -13.31
CA VAL A 168 -17.12 43.36 -14.67
C VAL A 168 -18.26 42.36 -14.85
N GLU A 169 -19.11 42.59 -15.85
CA GLU A 169 -20.14 41.63 -16.24
C GLU A 169 -19.51 40.39 -16.87
N VAL A 170 -19.63 39.23 -16.21
CA VAL A 170 -19.06 37.96 -16.69
C VAL A 170 -20.10 37.17 -17.45
N ASN A 171 -20.01 37.19 -18.78
CA ASN A 171 -20.69 36.24 -19.66
C ASN A 171 -19.68 35.19 -20.18
N PRO A 172 -19.71 33.94 -19.70
CA PRO A 172 -18.77 32.89 -20.10
C PRO A 172 -18.81 32.47 -21.58
N ASN A 173 -19.85 32.84 -22.33
CA ASN A 173 -20.01 32.53 -23.76
C ASN A 173 -19.89 33.78 -24.66
N SER A 174 -19.25 34.85 -24.16
CA SER A 174 -18.99 36.09 -24.90
C SER A 174 -17.61 36.20 -25.56
N GLY A 175 -16.68 35.28 -25.25
CA GLY A 175 -15.26 35.36 -25.65
C GLY A 175 -14.43 36.28 -24.76
N LEU A 176 -14.86 36.48 -23.51
CA LEU A 176 -14.17 37.33 -22.53
C LEU A 176 -12.73 36.83 -22.28
N LYS A 177 -11.77 37.77 -22.22
CA LYS A 177 -10.34 37.46 -22.21
C LYS A 177 -9.71 37.64 -20.85
N ILE A 178 -9.15 36.57 -20.31
CA ILE A 178 -8.38 36.58 -19.08
C ILE A 178 -6.92 36.88 -19.44
N THR A 179 -6.50 38.13 -19.19
CA THR A 179 -5.13 38.59 -19.45
C THR A 179 -4.21 38.27 -18.29
N LEU A 180 -2.88 38.29 -18.52
CA LEU A 180 -1.89 38.12 -17.45
C LEU A 180 -2.10 39.15 -16.32
N LYS A 181 -2.48 40.40 -16.67
CA LYS A 181 -2.85 41.42 -15.68
C LYS A 181 -4.00 40.95 -14.77
N HIS A 182 -5.07 40.38 -15.33
CA HIS A 182 -6.21 39.90 -14.54
C HIS A 182 -5.78 38.78 -13.58
N VAL A 183 -4.90 37.88 -14.02
CA VAL A 183 -4.35 36.79 -13.18
C VAL A 183 -3.50 37.33 -12.04
N LEU A 184 -2.59 38.27 -12.33
CA LEU A 184 -1.72 38.87 -11.32
C LEU A 184 -2.50 39.69 -10.28
N GLU A 185 -3.51 40.46 -10.69
CA GLU A 185 -4.37 41.20 -9.76
C GLU A 185 -5.30 40.26 -8.97
N THR A 186 -5.76 39.15 -9.55
CA THR A 186 -6.50 38.10 -8.82
C THR A 186 -5.62 37.50 -7.72
N LEU A 187 -4.40 37.06 -8.07
CA LEU A 187 -3.43 36.50 -7.10
C LEU A 187 -3.08 37.51 -6.00
N ARG A 188 -2.89 38.78 -6.36
CA ARG A 188 -2.67 39.89 -5.41
C ARG A 188 -3.84 40.05 -4.45
N THR A 189 -5.07 40.05 -4.96
CA THR A 189 -6.31 40.20 -4.19
C THR A 189 -6.53 39.03 -3.24
N GLN A 190 -6.29 37.80 -3.72
CA GLN A 190 -6.28 36.56 -2.92
C GLN A 190 -5.09 36.46 -1.95
N ARG A 191 -4.10 37.36 -2.04
CA ARG A 191 -2.83 37.31 -1.29
C ARG A 191 -2.06 35.99 -1.47
N THR A 192 -2.14 35.40 -2.66
CA THR A 192 -1.58 34.08 -2.96
C THR A 192 -0.30 34.22 -3.77
N LEU A 193 0.79 33.63 -3.28
CA LEU A 193 2.07 33.58 -4.00
C LEU A 193 2.15 32.30 -4.83
N VAL A 194 2.46 32.46 -6.12
CA VAL A 194 2.84 31.36 -7.02
C VAL A 194 4.28 30.93 -6.72
N MET A 195 4.51 29.63 -6.70
CA MET A 195 5.79 28.99 -6.41
C MET A 195 6.18 28.00 -7.52
N PRO A 196 7.48 27.76 -7.72
CA PRO A 196 7.95 26.77 -8.70
C PRO A 196 7.39 25.36 -8.48
N GLY A 197 6.78 24.79 -9.52
CA GLY A 197 6.09 23.51 -9.47
C GLY A 197 4.60 23.59 -9.09
N ASP A 198 4.01 24.79 -8.96
CA ASP A 198 2.57 24.92 -8.75
C ASP A 198 1.76 24.42 -9.95
N ILE A 199 0.54 23.96 -9.65
CA ILE A 199 -0.49 23.60 -10.63
C ILE A 199 -1.60 24.65 -10.51
N LEU A 200 -1.78 25.48 -11.54
CA LEU A 200 -2.76 26.56 -11.51
C LEU A 200 -4.13 26.04 -11.96
N ILE A 201 -5.18 26.32 -11.18
CA ILE A 201 -6.57 26.02 -11.53
C ILE A 201 -7.32 27.34 -11.64
N PHE A 202 -7.83 27.67 -12.82
CA PHE A 202 -8.57 28.90 -13.10
C PHE A 202 -10.07 28.68 -12.94
N ARG A 203 -10.71 29.51 -12.12
CA ARG A 203 -12.16 29.62 -12.07
C ARG A 203 -12.62 30.85 -12.85
N THR A 204 -13.33 30.58 -13.93
CA THR A 204 -13.86 31.57 -14.87
C THR A 204 -15.36 31.81 -14.71
N GLY A 205 -16.07 30.90 -14.03
CA GLY A 205 -17.51 30.92 -13.85
C GLY A 205 -18.27 30.27 -15.01
N TRP A 206 -17.57 29.58 -15.93
CA TRP A 206 -18.23 28.84 -17.00
C TRP A 206 -19.03 27.65 -16.45
N LEU A 207 -18.45 26.88 -15.52
CA LEU A 207 -19.19 25.78 -14.89
C LEU A 207 -20.34 26.28 -14.01
N LYS A 208 -20.17 27.44 -13.35
CA LYS A 208 -21.25 28.11 -12.63
C LYS A 208 -22.44 28.42 -13.54
N TRP A 209 -22.18 29.10 -14.65
CA TRP A 209 -23.21 29.39 -15.66
C TRP A 209 -23.87 28.10 -16.19
N PHE A 210 -23.09 27.06 -16.46
CA PHE A 210 -23.61 25.77 -16.90
C PHE A 210 -24.53 25.12 -15.85
N ASN A 211 -24.19 25.20 -14.57
CA ASN A 211 -24.99 24.61 -13.49
C ASN A 211 -26.27 25.40 -13.19
N GLU A 212 -26.26 26.73 -13.40
CA GLU A 212 -27.38 27.63 -13.09
C GLU A 212 -28.34 27.87 -14.27
N SER A 213 -27.91 27.64 -15.52
CA SER A 213 -28.76 27.78 -16.71
C SER A 213 -29.65 26.56 -16.96
N SER A 214 -30.84 26.80 -17.52
CA SER A 214 -31.74 25.73 -17.96
C SER A 214 -31.15 24.91 -19.12
N GLU A 215 -31.65 23.69 -19.30
CA GLU A 215 -31.19 22.83 -20.40
C GLU A 215 -31.46 23.47 -21.78
N GLN A 216 -32.57 24.18 -21.93
CA GLN A 216 -32.93 24.89 -23.15
C GLN A 216 -31.95 26.03 -23.45
N GLU A 217 -31.57 26.83 -22.46
CA GLU A 217 -30.56 27.89 -22.61
C GLU A 217 -29.19 27.32 -22.97
N ARG A 218 -28.76 26.25 -22.28
CA ARG A 218 -27.48 25.57 -22.57
C ARG A 218 -27.45 25.02 -23.99
N TYR A 219 -28.53 24.36 -24.42
CA TYR A 219 -28.62 23.81 -25.77
C TYR A 219 -28.70 24.92 -26.84
N ALA A 220 -29.43 26.01 -26.57
CA ALA A 220 -29.49 27.15 -27.49
C ALA A 220 -28.10 27.80 -27.67
N GLU A 221 -27.41 28.11 -26.58
CA GLU A 221 -26.13 28.81 -26.61
C GLU A 221 -24.99 27.93 -27.15
N LEU A 222 -24.94 26.65 -26.75
CA LEU A 222 -23.85 25.75 -27.10
C LEU A 222 -24.07 24.97 -28.40
N CYS A 223 -25.31 24.59 -28.74
CA CYS A 223 -25.59 23.70 -29.87
C CYS A 223 -26.29 24.38 -31.07
N LEU A 224 -27.02 25.48 -30.87
CA LEU A 224 -27.78 26.15 -31.94
C LEU A 224 -27.15 27.46 -32.43
N ARG A 225 -26.61 28.27 -31.51
CA ARG A 225 -26.10 29.62 -31.80
C ARG A 225 -24.80 29.64 -32.61
N HIS A 226 -23.97 28.60 -32.45
CA HIS A 226 -22.64 28.51 -33.04
C HIS A 226 -22.43 27.15 -33.70
N LEU A 227 -21.83 27.14 -34.90
CA LEU A 227 -21.31 25.90 -35.50
C LEU A 227 -20.14 25.37 -34.66
N PRO A 228 -19.92 24.04 -34.62
CA PRO A 228 -18.78 23.44 -33.91
C PRO A 228 -17.45 24.11 -34.27
N GLY A 229 -16.76 24.64 -33.25
CA GLY A 229 -15.51 25.40 -33.42
C GLY A 229 -15.67 26.90 -33.69
N GLN A 230 -16.89 27.44 -33.67
CA GLN A 230 -17.18 28.88 -33.73
C GLN A 230 -17.72 29.46 -32.40
N HIS A 231 -17.64 28.70 -31.31
CA HIS A 231 -18.07 29.14 -29.98
C HIS A 231 -17.17 30.28 -29.46
N HIS A 232 -17.73 31.13 -28.60
CA HIS A 232 -17.05 32.27 -28.00
C HIS A 232 -16.83 32.03 -26.50
N PHE A 233 -15.98 31.08 -26.11
CA PHE A 233 -15.74 30.76 -24.71
C PHE A 233 -14.82 31.77 -24.04
N ILE A 234 -15.12 32.10 -22.78
CA ILE A 234 -14.19 32.75 -21.85
C ILE A 234 -12.92 31.90 -21.71
N GLY A 235 -11.78 32.57 -21.52
CA GLY A 235 -10.58 31.87 -21.08
C GLY A 235 -9.29 32.67 -21.15
N LEU A 236 -8.16 31.98 -21.01
CA LEU A 236 -6.84 32.60 -20.99
C LEU A 236 -6.46 33.18 -22.37
N VAL A 237 -5.84 34.35 -22.38
CA VAL A 237 -5.42 35.00 -23.63
C VAL A 237 -4.14 34.36 -24.19
N GLN A 238 -4.14 34.16 -25.50
CA GLN A 238 -3.00 33.68 -26.29
C GLN A 238 -2.01 34.83 -26.51
N ALA A 239 -1.12 35.05 -25.55
CA ALA A 239 -0.12 36.13 -25.57
C ALA A 239 1.24 35.64 -25.04
N GLU A 240 2.33 36.12 -25.65
CA GLU A 240 3.70 35.67 -25.35
C GLU A 240 4.11 35.99 -23.90
N ASP A 241 3.67 37.13 -23.35
CA ASP A 241 3.92 37.51 -21.95
C ASP A 241 3.29 36.54 -20.95
N PHE A 242 2.08 36.05 -21.25
CA PHE A 242 1.39 35.05 -20.44
C PHE A 242 2.13 33.71 -20.49
N VAL A 243 2.49 33.23 -21.70
CA VAL A 243 3.22 31.96 -21.87
C VAL A 243 4.60 32.04 -21.20
N ALA A 244 5.29 33.18 -21.34
CA ALA A 244 6.56 33.45 -20.65
C ALA A 244 6.40 33.41 -19.13
N TRP A 245 5.37 34.07 -18.59
CA TRP A 245 5.10 34.05 -17.14
C TRP A 245 4.85 32.64 -16.60
N LEU A 246 4.08 31.80 -17.32
CA LEU A 246 3.85 30.41 -16.91
C LEU A 246 5.15 29.60 -16.86
N TRP A 247 6.02 29.77 -17.87
CA TRP A 247 7.31 29.08 -17.93
C TRP A 247 8.31 29.60 -16.87
N ASP A 248 8.49 30.91 -16.78
CA ASP A 248 9.44 31.55 -15.85
C ASP A 248 9.05 31.33 -14.38
N SER A 249 7.74 31.23 -14.08
CA SER A 249 7.22 30.81 -12.77
C SER A 249 7.36 29.30 -12.51
N GLN A 250 7.82 28.52 -13.49
CA GLN A 250 7.98 27.06 -13.45
C GLN A 250 6.68 26.32 -13.11
N ILE A 251 5.56 26.74 -13.71
CA ILE A 251 4.25 26.09 -13.54
C ILE A 251 4.30 24.66 -14.09
N ALA A 252 3.83 23.70 -13.29
CA ALA A 252 3.88 22.29 -13.62
C ALA A 252 2.73 21.84 -14.54
N ALA A 253 1.53 22.42 -14.38
CA ALA A 253 0.36 22.18 -15.21
C ALA A 253 -0.66 23.33 -15.03
N VAL A 254 -1.57 23.49 -15.99
CA VAL A 254 -2.62 24.52 -15.96
C VAL A 254 -3.99 23.89 -16.23
N ALA A 255 -5.01 24.23 -15.43
CA ALA A 255 -6.36 23.72 -15.58
C ALA A 255 -7.44 24.79 -15.36
N GLY A 256 -8.71 24.50 -15.66
CA GLY A 256 -9.85 25.36 -15.30
C GLY A 256 -11.23 24.76 -15.56
N ASP A 257 -12.28 25.52 -15.25
CA ASP A 257 -13.71 25.13 -15.35
C ASP A 257 -14.34 25.33 -16.73
N GLN A 258 -13.64 26.05 -17.59
CA GLN A 258 -13.93 26.36 -18.99
C GLN A 258 -13.81 25.15 -19.95
N VAL A 259 -14.52 25.23 -21.09
CA VAL A 259 -14.56 24.19 -22.15
C VAL A 259 -13.26 24.07 -22.93
N ALA A 260 -12.56 25.20 -23.10
CA ALA A 260 -11.23 25.28 -23.68
C ALA A 260 -10.41 26.18 -22.76
N LEU A 261 -9.18 25.81 -22.39
CA LEU A 261 -8.36 26.60 -21.47
C LEU A 261 -8.15 28.07 -21.91
N GLU A 262 -8.16 28.30 -23.22
CA GLU A 262 -7.95 29.60 -23.85
C GLU A 262 -9.25 30.23 -24.36
N CYS A 263 -9.31 31.57 -24.37
CA CYS A 263 -10.49 32.27 -24.88
C CYS A 263 -10.68 32.02 -26.38
N THR A 264 -11.92 31.79 -26.80
CA THR A 264 -12.28 31.65 -28.22
C THR A 264 -13.22 32.79 -28.66
N PRO A 265 -13.15 33.25 -29.93
CA PRO A 265 -12.15 32.88 -30.95
C PRO A 265 -10.76 33.45 -30.60
N PRO A 266 -9.67 32.80 -31.05
CA PRO A 266 -8.32 33.26 -30.76
C PRO A 266 -8.06 34.67 -31.35
N PRO A 267 -7.20 35.47 -30.71
CA PRO A 267 -6.73 36.75 -31.23
C PRO A 267 -6.22 36.66 -32.68
N LYS A 268 -6.53 37.67 -33.50
CA LYS A 268 -6.04 37.78 -34.89
C LYS A 268 -4.53 38.06 -34.99
N SER A 269 -3.79 38.05 -33.89
CA SER A 269 -2.37 38.44 -33.78
C SER A 269 -1.38 37.39 -34.30
N GLY A 270 -1.84 36.22 -34.75
CA GLY A 270 -0.97 35.18 -35.32
C GLY A 270 -0.16 34.38 -34.31
N VAL A 271 -0.37 34.59 -33.01
CA VAL A 271 0.32 33.90 -31.89
C VAL A 271 -0.08 32.42 -31.78
N GLY A 272 -1.09 31.97 -32.53
CA GLY A 272 -1.60 30.60 -32.53
C GLY A 272 -2.40 30.26 -31.27
N TRP A 273 -2.61 28.97 -31.02
CA TRP A 273 -3.42 28.49 -29.89
C TRP A 273 -2.55 28.27 -28.65
N LEU A 274 -3.07 28.56 -27.46
CA LEU A 274 -2.39 28.27 -26.19
C LEU A 274 -2.10 26.76 -26.05
N HIS A 275 -2.96 25.91 -26.60
CA HIS A 275 -2.72 24.48 -26.76
C HIS A 275 -1.40 24.15 -27.48
N GLU A 276 -1.01 24.91 -28.50
CA GLU A 276 0.25 24.70 -29.23
C GLU A 276 1.46 25.10 -28.38
N HIS A 277 1.36 26.20 -27.63
CA HIS A 277 2.40 26.66 -26.70
C HIS A 277 2.61 25.68 -25.55
N LEU A 278 1.53 25.33 -24.86
CA LEU A 278 1.59 24.49 -23.67
C LEU A 278 1.90 23.03 -24.04
N LEU A 279 1.04 22.35 -24.79
CA LEU A 279 1.19 20.91 -25.01
C LEU A 279 2.36 20.57 -25.94
N ALA A 280 2.51 21.28 -27.07
CA ALA A 280 3.50 20.93 -28.08
C ALA A 280 4.86 21.60 -27.84
N ALA A 281 4.92 22.90 -27.55
CA ALA A 281 6.20 23.60 -27.40
C ALA A 281 6.83 23.41 -26.01
N LEU A 282 6.06 23.63 -24.93
CA LEU A 282 6.59 23.59 -23.55
C LEU A 282 6.43 22.24 -22.82
N GLY A 283 5.52 21.38 -23.27
CA GLY A 283 5.19 20.14 -22.55
C GLY A 283 4.45 20.40 -21.25
N CYS A 284 3.53 21.36 -21.22
CA CYS A 284 2.67 21.69 -20.09
C CYS A 284 1.28 21.07 -20.24
N PRO A 285 0.86 20.17 -19.33
CA PRO A 285 -0.49 19.59 -19.33
C PRO A 285 -1.59 20.66 -19.20
N ILE A 286 -2.68 20.44 -19.94
CA ILE A 286 -3.90 21.26 -19.90
C ILE A 286 -5.02 20.47 -19.24
N GLY A 287 -5.72 21.07 -18.26
CA GLY A 287 -6.93 20.52 -17.67
C GLY A 287 -8.16 21.37 -17.99
N GLU A 288 -9.28 20.73 -18.33
CA GLU A 288 -10.51 21.40 -18.76
C GLU A 288 -11.73 20.84 -18.02
N LEU A 289 -12.81 21.62 -17.94
CA LEU A 289 -14.08 21.25 -17.31
C LEU A 289 -13.96 20.79 -15.84
N VAL A 290 -13.00 21.32 -15.09
CA VAL A 290 -12.72 20.97 -13.68
C VAL A 290 -13.77 21.59 -12.75
N ASP A 291 -14.22 20.88 -11.70
CA ASP A 291 -15.11 21.47 -10.66
C ASP A 291 -14.36 22.50 -9.81
N THR A 292 -14.53 23.78 -10.17
CA THR A 292 -14.04 24.89 -9.37
C THR A 292 -15.07 25.50 -8.43
N GLU A 293 -16.36 25.15 -8.51
CA GLU A 293 -17.39 25.74 -7.65
C GLU A 293 -17.23 25.23 -6.21
N SER A 294 -17.08 23.90 -6.05
CA SER A 294 -16.76 23.28 -4.77
C SER A 294 -15.43 23.83 -4.21
N LEU A 295 -14.42 23.97 -5.06
CA LEU A 295 -13.09 24.46 -4.69
C LEU A 295 -13.09 25.93 -4.25
N ALA A 296 -13.75 26.82 -4.98
CA ALA A 296 -13.81 28.24 -4.65
C ALA A 296 -14.57 28.51 -3.36
N LYS A 297 -15.63 27.74 -3.09
CA LYS A 297 -16.33 27.78 -1.81
C LYS A 297 -15.37 27.47 -0.66
N GLU A 298 -14.70 26.31 -0.68
CA GLU A 298 -13.79 25.91 0.40
C GLU A 298 -12.61 26.89 0.55
N CYS A 299 -12.02 27.38 -0.55
CA CYS A 299 -10.94 28.38 -0.53
C CYS A 299 -11.40 29.71 0.11
N LYS A 300 -12.60 30.18 -0.24
CA LYS A 300 -13.18 31.41 0.31
C LYS A 300 -13.49 31.29 1.79
N GLU A 301 -14.03 30.17 2.25
CA GLU A 301 -14.30 29.90 3.67
C GLU A 301 -13.02 29.93 4.54
N ARG A 302 -11.87 29.57 3.95
CA ARG A 302 -10.56 29.57 4.62
C ARG A 302 -9.76 30.86 4.43
N GLY A 303 -10.16 31.73 3.50
CA GLY A 303 -9.32 32.84 3.04
C GLY A 303 -7.98 32.38 2.45
N ARG A 304 -7.91 31.17 1.88
CA ARG A 304 -6.69 30.55 1.35
C ARG A 304 -6.99 29.83 0.05
N TYR A 305 -6.17 30.11 -0.97
CA TYR A 305 -6.35 29.61 -2.33
C TYR A 305 -5.25 28.63 -2.77
N SER A 306 -4.39 28.18 -1.85
CA SER A 306 -3.42 27.10 -2.06
C SER A 306 -3.82 25.83 -1.30
N PHE A 307 -3.56 24.67 -1.90
CA PHE A 307 -3.93 23.35 -1.39
C PHE A 307 -2.95 22.28 -1.88
N PHE A 308 -2.95 21.12 -1.24
CA PHE A 308 -2.31 19.95 -1.83
C PHE A 308 -3.22 19.40 -2.93
N LEU A 309 -2.66 19.14 -4.10
CA LEU A 309 -3.38 18.56 -5.23
C LEU A 309 -2.78 17.20 -5.56
N THR A 310 -3.64 16.19 -5.63
CA THR A 310 -3.31 14.90 -6.24
C THR A 310 -4.29 14.65 -7.38
N SER A 311 -3.75 14.30 -8.54
CA SER A 311 -4.52 13.88 -9.70
C SER A 311 -3.83 12.73 -10.41
N ALA A 312 -4.60 11.69 -10.72
CA ALA A 312 -4.10 10.45 -11.29
C ALA A 312 -4.85 10.09 -12.58
N PRO A 313 -4.33 10.50 -13.76
CA PRO A 313 -4.83 10.04 -15.04
C PRO A 313 -4.99 8.51 -15.09
N LEU A 314 -5.99 8.03 -15.84
CA LEU A 314 -6.15 6.61 -16.15
C LEU A 314 -4.87 6.10 -16.82
N HIS A 315 -4.40 4.92 -16.39
CA HIS A 315 -3.14 4.33 -16.88
C HIS A 315 -3.31 3.67 -18.26
N VAL A 316 -3.70 4.46 -19.26
CA VAL A 316 -3.92 4.02 -20.64
C VAL A 316 -2.61 4.18 -21.43
N SER A 317 -2.03 3.05 -21.87
CA SER A 317 -0.82 3.04 -22.69
C SER A 317 -1.02 3.81 -24.00
N GLY A 318 -0.23 4.86 -24.23
CA GLY A 318 -0.40 5.75 -25.38
C GLY A 318 -1.61 6.69 -25.29
N GLY A 319 -2.22 6.83 -24.12
CA GLY A 319 -3.41 7.65 -23.89
C GLY A 319 -3.23 9.11 -24.34
N VAL A 320 -4.22 9.64 -25.07
CA VAL A 320 -4.19 11.01 -25.63
C VAL A 320 -4.62 12.05 -24.58
N ALA A 321 -5.61 11.70 -23.78
CA ALA A 321 -6.12 12.46 -22.64
C ALA A 321 -6.74 11.48 -21.64
N SER A 322 -7.18 11.98 -20.50
CA SER A 322 -7.79 11.19 -19.42
C SER A 322 -8.81 12.04 -18.66
N PRO A 323 -9.78 11.43 -17.95
CA PRO A 323 -10.46 12.10 -16.83
C PRO A 323 -9.46 12.77 -15.87
N PHE A 324 -9.87 13.89 -15.28
CA PHE A 324 -9.04 14.69 -14.39
C PHE A 324 -8.64 13.91 -13.13
N ASN A 325 -9.57 13.15 -12.54
CA ASN A 325 -9.40 12.31 -11.35
C ASN A 325 -8.58 13.03 -10.27
N GLY A 326 -9.06 14.21 -9.88
CA GLY A 326 -8.34 15.20 -9.10
C GLY A 326 -8.98 15.48 -7.76
N VAL A 327 -8.16 15.55 -6.71
CA VAL A 327 -8.60 15.85 -5.34
C VAL A 327 -7.75 16.97 -4.77
N ALA A 328 -8.40 18.09 -4.42
CA ALA A 328 -7.79 19.14 -3.61
C ALA A 328 -7.94 18.80 -2.12
N ILE A 329 -6.85 18.92 -1.35
CA ILE A 329 -6.75 18.44 0.03
C ILE A 329 -6.17 19.50 0.97
N PHE A 330 -6.78 19.59 2.15
CA PHE A 330 -6.28 20.25 3.36
C PHE A 330 -6.50 19.30 4.57
N ILE A 331 -5.56 19.01 5.49
CA ILE A 331 -5.80 18.27 6.77
C ILE A 331 -5.13 18.90 8.03
N ASP A 332 -5.99 19.31 8.97
CA ASP A 332 -5.94 19.99 10.30
C ASP A 332 -5.03 21.20 10.67
N GLY A 333 -5.69 22.13 11.40
CA GLY A 333 -5.37 23.52 11.70
C GLY A 333 -6.58 24.29 12.26
N ALA A 334 -7.25 23.76 13.29
CA ALA A 334 -8.44 24.32 13.97
C ALA A 334 -8.48 25.88 14.12
N PRO A 335 -9.68 26.50 14.09
CA PRO A 335 -9.84 27.94 13.85
C PRO A 335 -9.21 28.81 14.96
N THR A 336 -8.06 29.40 14.66
CA THR A 336 -7.36 30.32 15.55
C THR A 336 -7.96 31.72 15.44
N LYS A 337 -8.47 32.24 16.56
CA LYS A 337 -8.84 33.65 16.69
C LYS A 337 -7.60 34.54 16.51
N ALA A 338 -7.85 35.74 15.98
CA ALA A 338 -6.92 36.73 15.47
C ALA A 338 -5.69 37.15 16.33
N HIS A 339 -4.68 37.66 15.61
CA HIS A 339 -3.55 38.53 16.04
C HIS A 339 -2.50 37.90 17.02
N GLN A 340 -1.18 37.91 16.77
CA GLN A 340 -0.30 39.05 16.46
C GLN A 340 1.09 38.60 15.93
N ILE A 341 1.72 39.46 15.11
CA ILE A 341 3.18 39.79 15.04
C ILE A 341 4.20 38.64 14.92
N PHE A 342 4.92 38.60 13.80
CA PHE A 342 6.39 38.78 13.78
C PHE A 342 6.85 39.28 12.40
N SER A 343 7.46 40.47 12.37
CA SER A 343 8.14 41.01 11.20
C SER A 343 9.59 40.57 11.17
N ILE A 344 10.07 40.05 10.03
CA ILE A 344 11.51 39.99 9.73
C ILE A 344 11.74 40.66 8.39
N SER A 345 12.64 41.63 8.39
CA SER A 345 12.96 42.52 7.28
C SER A 345 13.88 41.85 6.25
N VAL A 346 13.61 42.08 4.97
CA VAL A 346 14.51 41.75 3.86
C VAL A 346 15.06 43.07 3.29
N PRO A 347 16.39 43.25 3.18
CA PRO A 347 16.98 44.48 2.65
C PRO A 347 16.92 44.55 1.12
N GLN A 348 16.70 45.75 0.59
CA GLN A 348 16.77 46.05 -0.84
C GLN A 348 18.22 46.01 -1.38
N VAL A 349 18.41 45.57 -2.62
CA VAL A 349 19.57 45.93 -3.47
C VAL A 349 19.07 46.25 -4.88
N HIS A 350 19.71 47.23 -5.53
CA HIS A 350 19.28 47.87 -6.78
C HIS A 350 19.57 47.10 -8.07
N VAL A 351 18.91 47.57 -9.14
CA VAL A 351 19.09 47.18 -10.55
C VAL A 351 20.12 48.07 -11.23
N ALA A 352 21.01 47.47 -12.02
CA ALA A 352 21.74 48.06 -13.16
C ALA A 352 22.10 46.88 -14.10
N SER A 353 21.48 46.72 -15.27
CA SER A 353 21.80 47.37 -16.55
C SER A 353 23.24 47.14 -17.02
N ASP A 354 23.43 46.30 -18.05
CA ASP A 354 24.10 46.73 -19.29
C ASP A 354 23.93 45.73 -20.45
N VAL A 355 24.17 46.24 -21.66
CA VAL A 355 23.92 45.64 -22.99
C VAL A 355 25.27 45.39 -23.69
N VAL A 356 25.39 44.41 -24.61
CA VAL A 356 26.14 44.54 -25.89
C VAL A 356 25.98 43.32 -26.83
N PHE A 357 25.91 43.64 -28.12
CA PHE A 357 25.81 42.82 -29.34
C PHE A 357 26.95 41.80 -29.59
N ILE A 358 26.75 40.82 -30.51
CA ILE A 358 27.32 40.76 -31.90
C ILE A 358 27.15 39.37 -32.59
N HIS A 359 26.54 39.37 -33.80
CA HIS A 359 26.70 38.46 -34.99
C HIS A 359 26.63 36.91 -34.85
N GLN A 360 26.48 36.08 -35.91
CA GLN A 360 25.73 36.01 -37.19
C GLN A 360 26.35 34.81 -38.00
N HIS A 361 25.66 34.36 -39.07
CA HIS A 361 26.07 33.33 -40.08
C HIS A 361 26.07 31.85 -39.64
N THR A 362 25.22 30.91 -40.13
CA THR A 362 24.76 30.44 -41.48
C THR A 362 25.68 29.42 -42.18
N PHE A 363 25.21 28.17 -42.44
CA PHE A 363 24.75 27.69 -43.77
C PHE A 363 24.31 26.20 -43.84
N ALA A 364 23.57 25.89 -44.93
CA ALA A 364 23.07 24.61 -45.49
C ALA A 364 23.76 23.27 -45.09
N ALA A 365 23.08 22.13 -44.87
CA ALA A 365 21.97 21.44 -45.56
C ALA A 365 22.35 20.57 -46.79
N ARG A 366 22.08 19.25 -46.73
CA ARG A 366 21.81 18.41 -47.93
C ARG A 366 21.03 17.12 -47.62
N ARG A 367 20.12 16.74 -48.53
CA ARG A 367 19.25 15.53 -48.50
C ARG A 367 19.83 14.38 -49.35
N ARG A 368 19.51 13.12 -49.01
CA ARG A 368 18.88 12.04 -49.84
C ARG A 368 18.93 10.70 -49.07
N ARG A 369 17.83 9.98 -48.79
CA ARG A 369 16.98 9.09 -49.65
C ARG A 369 17.63 7.76 -50.07
N LEU A 370 17.19 6.62 -49.51
CA LEU A 370 16.37 5.54 -50.14
C LEU A 370 16.42 4.18 -49.41
N HIS A 371 15.32 3.41 -49.55
CA HIS A 371 15.13 1.95 -49.34
C HIS A 371 15.37 1.39 -47.91
N SER A 372 14.39 0.84 -47.17
CA SER A 372 13.37 -0.21 -47.40
C SER A 372 13.81 -1.61 -46.94
N THR A 373 13.29 -2.04 -45.78
CA THR A 373 12.82 -3.42 -45.56
C THR A 373 11.82 -3.46 -44.41
N THR A 374 10.73 -4.17 -44.61
CA THR A 374 9.68 -4.43 -43.63
C THR A 374 10.12 -5.52 -42.68
N THR A 375 10.11 -5.26 -41.36
CA THR A 375 10.00 -6.33 -40.36
C THR A 375 9.13 -5.84 -39.21
N THR A 376 7.96 -6.46 -39.04
CA THR A 376 6.99 -6.11 -38.01
C THR A 376 7.41 -6.71 -36.67
N THR A 377 7.38 -5.95 -35.57
CA THR A 377 7.44 -6.54 -34.22
C THR A 377 6.72 -5.63 -33.22
N THR A 378 5.78 -6.21 -32.46
CA THR A 378 4.73 -5.49 -31.73
C THR A 378 5.13 -5.19 -30.29
N THR A 379 5.01 -3.93 -29.86
CA THR A 379 5.60 -3.44 -28.59
C THR A 379 4.72 -3.67 -27.35
N THR A 380 4.46 -4.94 -27.00
CA THR A 380 3.91 -5.36 -25.68
C THR A 380 4.93 -6.15 -24.84
N LEU A 381 6.18 -6.19 -25.28
CA LEU A 381 7.26 -7.07 -24.81
C LEU A 381 8.29 -6.33 -23.92
N GLY A 382 7.82 -5.71 -22.83
CA GLY A 382 8.69 -5.04 -21.84
C GLY A 382 9.00 -5.94 -20.64
N GLY A 383 8.20 -5.79 -19.57
CA GLY A 383 8.38 -6.56 -18.33
C GLY A 383 8.12 -8.06 -18.47
N MET A 384 7.15 -8.47 -19.29
CA MET A 384 6.93 -9.89 -19.59
C MET A 384 8.08 -10.50 -20.38
N ASP A 385 8.71 -9.73 -21.27
CA ASP A 385 9.89 -10.19 -22.01
C ASP A 385 11.11 -10.29 -21.08
N LEU A 386 11.28 -9.37 -20.13
CA LEU A 386 12.29 -9.50 -19.07
C LEU A 386 12.10 -10.78 -18.23
N LEU A 387 10.88 -11.02 -17.71
CA LEU A 387 10.58 -12.22 -16.91
C LEU A 387 10.70 -13.51 -17.74
N ARG A 388 10.30 -13.48 -19.01
CA ARG A 388 10.42 -14.63 -19.93
C ARG A 388 11.87 -14.92 -20.33
N ARG A 389 12.68 -13.88 -20.59
CA ARG A 389 14.14 -14.01 -20.81
C ARG A 389 14.83 -14.53 -19.57
N PHE A 390 14.46 -14.04 -18.38
CA PHE A 390 14.98 -14.53 -17.10
C PHE A 390 14.61 -16.01 -16.86
N GLY A 391 13.34 -16.37 -17.07
CA GLY A 391 12.89 -17.77 -17.02
C GLY A 391 13.61 -18.67 -18.02
N GLY A 392 13.83 -18.19 -19.25
CA GLY A 392 14.58 -18.91 -20.29
C GLY A 392 16.08 -19.04 -20.02
N LEU A 393 16.70 -18.08 -19.32
CA LEU A 393 18.09 -18.20 -18.83
C LEU A 393 18.22 -19.24 -17.72
N LEU A 394 17.19 -19.36 -16.88
CA LEU A 394 17.12 -20.36 -15.81
C LEU A 394 16.66 -21.73 -16.31
N ASP A 395 16.02 -21.85 -17.48
CA ASP A 395 15.61 -23.15 -17.99
C ASP A 395 16.75 -23.86 -18.75
N ASN A 396 17.66 -24.43 -17.97
CA ASN A 396 18.90 -25.01 -18.45
C ASN A 396 19.20 -26.32 -17.70
N ASP A 397 19.24 -27.43 -18.46
CA ASP A 397 19.55 -28.78 -17.96
C ASP A 397 20.89 -28.90 -17.21
N ASN A 398 21.79 -27.92 -17.34
CA ASN A 398 23.06 -27.87 -16.61
C ASN A 398 22.93 -27.27 -15.19
N ILE A 399 21.77 -26.75 -14.79
CA ILE A 399 21.54 -26.20 -13.44
C ILE A 399 21.09 -27.35 -12.51
N PRO A 400 21.87 -27.71 -11.49
CA PRO A 400 21.55 -28.84 -10.61
C PRO A 400 20.58 -28.42 -9.50
N TRP A 401 19.33 -28.12 -9.88
CA TRP A 401 18.28 -27.56 -9.02
C TRP A 401 18.11 -28.30 -7.68
N LYS A 402 18.08 -29.62 -7.71
CA LYS A 402 17.97 -30.50 -6.55
C LYS A 402 19.16 -30.33 -5.60
N SER A 403 20.37 -30.23 -6.14
CA SER A 403 21.59 -29.99 -5.34
C SER A 403 21.60 -28.58 -4.74
N ILE A 404 21.13 -27.57 -5.49
CA ILE A 404 21.02 -26.18 -5.02
C ILE A 404 20.04 -26.08 -3.84
N ILE A 405 18.83 -26.63 -3.99
CA ILE A 405 17.79 -26.63 -2.94
C ILE A 405 18.25 -27.41 -1.69
N ILE A 406 18.91 -28.56 -1.87
CA ILE A 406 19.50 -29.32 -0.76
C ILE A 406 20.57 -28.49 -0.04
N THR A 407 21.47 -27.85 -0.78
CA THR A 407 22.57 -27.04 -0.22
C THR A 407 22.04 -25.85 0.56
N PHE A 408 21.05 -25.14 0.01
CA PHE A 408 20.38 -24.03 0.70
C PHE A 408 19.63 -24.51 1.95
N GLY A 409 18.84 -25.58 1.87
CA GLY A 409 18.14 -26.12 3.04
C GLY A 409 19.07 -26.55 4.18
N VAL A 410 20.25 -27.10 3.86
CA VAL A 410 21.29 -27.43 4.84
C VAL A 410 21.94 -26.16 5.42
N ALA A 411 22.22 -25.15 4.60
CA ALA A 411 22.79 -23.88 5.05
C ALA A 411 21.82 -23.08 5.94
N GLU A 412 20.54 -23.02 5.58
CA GLU A 412 19.44 -22.44 6.38
C GLU A 412 19.33 -23.15 7.73
N TYR A 413 19.30 -24.49 7.74
CA TYR A 413 19.27 -25.28 8.97
C TYR A 413 20.51 -25.04 9.85
N ALA A 414 21.70 -24.95 9.25
CA ALA A 414 22.93 -24.66 9.98
C ALA A 414 22.91 -23.25 10.61
N LEU A 415 22.41 -22.24 9.89
CA LEU A 415 22.23 -20.87 10.39
C LEU A 415 21.20 -20.81 11.53
N GLU A 416 20.00 -21.35 11.33
CA GLU A 416 18.93 -21.40 12.33
C GLU A 416 19.40 -22.14 13.60
N THR A 417 20.11 -23.26 13.44
CA THR A 417 20.69 -24.04 14.56
C THR A 417 21.80 -23.27 15.27
N TYR A 418 22.67 -22.57 14.55
CA TYR A 418 23.71 -21.71 15.14
C TYR A 418 23.09 -20.56 15.95
N LEU A 419 22.08 -19.87 15.42
CA LEU A 419 21.37 -18.80 16.14
C LEU A 419 20.69 -19.34 17.40
N ALA A 420 19.96 -20.45 17.30
CA ALA A 420 19.32 -21.09 18.45
C ALA A 420 20.35 -21.59 19.48
N TYR A 421 21.52 -22.07 19.05
CA TYR A 421 22.64 -22.42 19.96
C TYR A 421 23.18 -21.20 20.70
N ARG A 422 23.36 -20.05 20.04
CA ARG A 422 23.76 -18.79 20.72
C ARG A 422 22.75 -18.39 21.78
N GLN A 423 21.45 -18.48 21.47
CA GLN A 423 20.40 -18.20 22.45
C GLN A 423 20.43 -19.21 23.62
N TYR A 424 20.67 -20.49 23.35
CA TYR A 424 20.84 -21.50 24.40
C TYR A 424 22.04 -21.20 25.32
N GLN A 425 23.15 -20.65 24.80
CA GLN A 425 24.25 -20.17 25.64
C GLN A 425 23.83 -19.00 26.54
N VAL A 426 23.06 -18.04 26.02
CA VAL A 426 22.48 -16.96 26.85
C VAL A 426 21.57 -17.53 27.94
N GLN A 427 20.78 -18.56 27.63
CA GLN A 427 19.89 -19.22 28.59
C GLN A 427 20.59 -20.10 29.64
N GLN A 428 21.91 -20.29 29.56
CA GLN A 428 22.71 -20.95 30.60
C GLN A 428 23.28 -19.96 31.64
N LYS A 429 23.20 -18.65 31.39
CA LYS A 429 23.59 -17.63 32.37
C LYS A 429 22.68 -17.70 33.61
N LYS A 430 23.29 -17.68 34.80
CA LYS A 430 22.58 -17.65 36.09
C LYS A 430 22.30 -16.24 36.63
N THR A 431 22.83 -15.20 35.96
CA THR A 431 22.76 -13.82 36.43
C THR A 431 21.56 -13.08 35.86
N ILE A 432 20.69 -12.54 36.73
CA ILE A 432 19.58 -11.67 36.34
C ILE A 432 20.12 -10.39 35.65
N PRO A 433 19.56 -9.96 34.50
CA PRO A 433 19.90 -8.68 33.86
C PRO A 433 19.75 -7.50 34.83
N LYS A 434 20.64 -6.51 34.75
CA LYS A 434 20.67 -5.36 35.67
C LYS A 434 19.31 -4.65 35.78
N GLN A 435 18.59 -4.53 34.67
CA GLN A 435 17.29 -3.87 34.55
C GLN A 435 16.13 -4.62 35.25
N LEU A 436 16.29 -5.92 35.52
CA LEU A 436 15.25 -6.78 36.10
C LEU A 436 15.60 -7.25 37.53
N LYS A 437 16.76 -6.87 38.05
CA LYS A 437 17.31 -7.38 39.32
C LYS A 437 16.48 -6.98 40.55
N SER A 438 15.79 -5.84 40.51
CA SER A 438 14.86 -5.40 41.57
C SER A 438 13.48 -6.06 41.45
N GLU A 439 13.11 -6.51 40.25
CA GLU A 439 11.75 -6.97 39.93
C GLU A 439 11.55 -8.48 40.09
N ILE A 440 12.55 -9.26 39.67
CA ILE A 440 12.45 -10.71 39.53
C ILE A 440 13.36 -11.39 40.57
N ASP A 441 12.84 -12.39 41.26
CA ASP A 441 13.66 -13.22 42.15
C ASP A 441 14.46 -14.30 41.37
N GLN A 442 15.53 -14.81 42.00
CA GLN A 442 16.41 -15.79 41.36
C GLN A 442 15.66 -17.07 40.98
N GLU A 443 14.66 -17.48 41.76
CA GLU A 443 13.84 -18.66 41.51
C GLU A 443 13.01 -18.51 40.22
N THR A 444 12.30 -17.40 40.05
CA THR A 444 11.52 -17.09 38.84
C THR A 444 12.44 -16.97 37.62
N PHE A 445 13.60 -16.35 37.77
CA PHE A 445 14.60 -16.27 36.71
C PHE A 445 15.11 -17.67 36.30
N ASP A 446 15.51 -18.50 37.26
CA ASP A 446 16.00 -19.86 36.99
C ASP A 446 14.92 -20.77 36.41
N LYS A 447 13.65 -20.61 36.82
CA LYS A 447 12.46 -21.24 36.22
C LYS A 447 12.31 -20.82 34.75
N ALA A 448 12.35 -19.52 34.45
CA ALA A 448 12.25 -19.01 33.07
C ALA A 448 13.40 -19.49 32.18
N GLN A 449 14.64 -19.50 32.69
CA GLN A 449 15.78 -20.05 31.96
C GLN A 449 15.67 -21.57 31.74
N SER A 450 15.11 -22.32 32.70
CA SER A 450 14.84 -23.74 32.56
C SER A 450 13.80 -24.03 31.47
N TYR A 451 12.73 -23.24 31.41
CA TYR A 451 11.71 -23.30 30.37
C TYR A 451 12.27 -22.95 28.99
N GLY A 452 13.02 -21.85 28.88
CA GLY A 452 13.71 -21.47 27.65
C GLY A 452 14.62 -22.58 27.10
N ARG A 453 15.45 -23.18 27.97
CA ARG A 453 16.31 -24.32 27.59
C ARG A 453 15.53 -25.57 27.20
N ALA A 454 14.38 -25.83 27.82
CA ALA A 454 13.48 -26.93 27.42
C ALA A 454 12.90 -26.69 26.02
N LYS A 455 12.40 -25.50 25.74
CA LYS A 455 11.91 -25.11 24.40
C LYS A 455 13.01 -25.20 23.35
N ALA A 456 14.20 -24.68 23.62
CA ALA A 456 15.34 -24.78 22.72
C ALA A 456 15.76 -26.22 22.41
N LYS A 457 15.82 -27.10 23.44
CA LYS A 457 16.10 -28.54 23.23
C LYS A 457 15.07 -29.24 22.36
N PHE A 458 13.78 -28.97 22.59
CA PHE A 458 12.70 -29.46 21.74
C PHE A 458 12.84 -28.95 20.31
N GLN A 459 13.09 -27.65 20.13
CA GLN A 459 13.29 -27.01 18.83
C GLN A 459 14.47 -27.58 18.04
N PHE A 460 15.60 -27.90 18.68
CA PHE A 460 16.71 -28.58 18.01
C PHE A 460 16.26 -29.94 17.44
N VAL A 461 15.52 -30.74 18.21
CA VAL A 461 15.03 -32.06 17.75
C VAL A 461 14.02 -31.90 16.61
N THR A 462 13.03 -31.01 16.74
CA THR A 462 12.00 -30.81 15.70
C THR A 462 12.57 -30.23 14.42
N ASN A 463 13.52 -29.29 14.50
CA ASN A 463 14.17 -28.69 13.33
C ASN A 463 15.04 -29.73 12.62
N THR A 464 15.76 -30.58 13.38
CA THR A 464 16.55 -31.69 12.82
C THR A 464 15.64 -32.69 12.10
N TRP A 465 14.52 -33.07 12.73
CA TRP A 465 13.52 -33.94 12.09
C TRP A 465 12.95 -33.32 10.81
N ALA A 466 12.57 -32.04 10.85
CA ALA A 466 12.00 -31.33 9.69
C ALA A 466 12.99 -31.26 8.51
N VAL A 467 14.26 -30.95 8.75
CA VAL A 467 15.26 -30.94 7.66
C VAL A 467 15.55 -32.34 7.14
N VAL A 468 15.68 -33.36 8.02
CA VAL A 468 15.88 -34.76 7.59
C VAL A 468 14.69 -35.25 6.75
N LYS A 469 13.46 -34.95 7.16
CA LYS A 469 12.23 -35.26 6.39
C LYS A 469 12.25 -34.57 5.02
N LYS A 470 12.48 -33.24 4.96
CA LYS A 470 12.53 -32.47 3.70
C LYS A 470 13.63 -33.00 2.77
N LEU A 471 14.81 -33.33 3.30
CA LEU A 471 15.91 -33.93 2.54
C LEU A 471 15.56 -35.33 2.01
N ALA A 472 14.90 -36.17 2.82
CA ALA A 472 14.43 -37.48 2.37
C ALA A 472 13.35 -37.36 1.27
N GLU A 473 12.39 -36.45 1.42
CA GLU A 473 11.33 -36.20 0.43
C GLU A 473 11.89 -35.80 -0.93
N ILE A 474 12.87 -34.90 -0.92
CA ILE A 474 13.59 -34.46 -2.11
C ILE A 474 14.44 -35.62 -2.67
N GLN A 475 15.26 -36.27 -1.83
CA GLN A 475 16.20 -37.28 -2.29
C GLN A 475 15.50 -38.49 -2.92
N TYR A 476 14.46 -39.02 -2.26
CA TYR A 476 13.70 -40.20 -2.68
C TYR A 476 12.51 -39.87 -3.59
N ASN A 477 12.39 -38.63 -4.08
CA ASN A 477 11.33 -38.21 -5.01
C ASN A 477 9.91 -38.53 -4.50
N VAL A 478 9.64 -38.24 -3.23
CA VAL A 478 8.34 -38.51 -2.58
C VAL A 478 7.21 -37.67 -3.20
N ILE A 479 7.53 -36.48 -3.71
CA ILE A 479 6.57 -35.58 -4.39
C ILE A 479 5.97 -36.25 -5.66
N PRO A 480 6.76 -36.72 -6.64
CA PRO A 480 6.24 -37.55 -7.75
C PRO A 480 5.42 -38.77 -7.30
N LEU A 481 5.86 -39.49 -6.27
CA LEU A 481 5.15 -40.67 -5.77
C LEU A 481 3.73 -40.31 -5.26
N LEU A 482 3.63 -39.29 -4.41
CA LEU A 482 2.34 -38.81 -3.89
C LEU A 482 1.46 -38.21 -5.00
N TRP A 483 2.06 -37.56 -6.01
CA TRP A 483 1.34 -37.08 -7.19
C TRP A 483 0.71 -38.22 -7.99
N GLY A 484 1.45 -39.29 -8.26
CA GLY A 484 0.97 -40.48 -8.99
C GLY A 484 -0.10 -41.26 -8.22
N ILE A 485 0.04 -41.38 -6.90
CA ILE A 485 -1.00 -41.95 -6.02
C ILE A 485 -2.28 -41.10 -6.10
N SER A 486 -2.16 -39.78 -6.00
CA SER A 486 -3.29 -38.84 -6.10
C SER A 486 -4.00 -38.94 -7.46
N GLY A 487 -3.24 -39.05 -8.56
CA GLY A 487 -3.80 -39.27 -9.90
C GLY A 487 -4.54 -40.60 -10.02
N THR A 488 -3.99 -41.67 -9.45
CA THR A 488 -4.64 -43.00 -9.42
C THR A 488 -5.95 -42.97 -8.64
N LEU A 489 -5.99 -42.27 -7.50
CA LEU A 489 -7.21 -42.09 -6.70
C LEU A 489 -8.28 -41.30 -7.47
N VAL A 490 -7.92 -40.19 -8.10
CA VAL A 490 -8.84 -39.38 -8.91
C VAL A 490 -9.34 -40.15 -10.15
N ALA A 491 -8.48 -40.92 -10.82
CA ALA A 491 -8.91 -41.75 -11.95
C ALA A 491 -9.90 -42.86 -11.52
N ARG A 492 -9.69 -43.47 -10.35
CA ARG A 492 -10.53 -44.58 -9.85
C ARG A 492 -11.86 -44.11 -9.27
N TYR A 493 -11.84 -43.03 -8.49
CA TYR A 493 -12.96 -42.57 -7.66
C TYR A 493 -13.55 -41.21 -8.08
N GLY A 494 -12.94 -40.49 -9.02
CA GLY A 494 -13.46 -39.24 -9.56
C GLY A 494 -14.82 -39.43 -10.23
N ARG A 495 -15.82 -38.68 -9.76
CA ARG A 495 -17.21 -38.69 -10.24
C ARG A 495 -17.74 -37.25 -10.23
N TRP A 496 -18.87 -37.01 -10.90
CA TRP A 496 -19.58 -35.72 -10.90
C TRP A 496 -18.69 -34.48 -11.19
N GLY A 497 -17.80 -34.58 -12.19
CA GLY A 497 -16.92 -33.49 -12.59
C GLY A 497 -15.66 -33.29 -11.73
N LEU A 498 -15.47 -34.09 -10.67
CA LEU A 498 -14.22 -34.12 -9.89
C LEU A 498 -13.15 -34.97 -10.61
N THR A 499 -12.67 -34.47 -11.75
CA THR A 499 -11.65 -35.11 -12.59
C THR A 499 -10.63 -34.11 -13.14
N GLY A 500 -9.47 -34.61 -13.56
CA GLY A 500 -8.39 -33.81 -14.13
C GLY A 500 -7.47 -33.15 -13.10
N GLU A 501 -6.51 -32.36 -13.60
CA GLU A 501 -5.36 -31.84 -12.83
C GLU A 501 -5.74 -31.01 -11.61
N ILE A 502 -6.83 -30.22 -11.65
CA ILE A 502 -7.25 -29.40 -10.50
C ILE A 502 -7.68 -30.31 -9.34
N THR A 503 -8.49 -31.33 -9.61
CA THR A 503 -8.88 -32.30 -8.57
C THR A 503 -7.68 -33.10 -8.07
N GLN A 504 -6.78 -33.54 -8.96
CA GLN A 504 -5.55 -34.23 -8.57
C GLN A 504 -4.64 -33.34 -7.69
N SER A 505 -4.52 -32.06 -8.03
CA SER A 505 -3.76 -31.07 -7.25
C SER A 505 -4.32 -30.88 -5.85
N LEU A 506 -5.64 -30.77 -5.73
CA LEU A 506 -6.29 -30.62 -4.42
C LEU A 506 -6.15 -31.89 -3.58
N VAL A 507 -6.40 -33.08 -4.16
CA VAL A 507 -6.17 -34.36 -3.48
C VAL A 507 -4.72 -34.48 -3.02
N PHE A 508 -3.75 -34.11 -3.85
CA PHE A 508 -2.33 -34.12 -3.51
C PHE A 508 -1.99 -33.17 -2.34
N ILE A 509 -2.40 -31.88 -2.41
CA ILE A 509 -2.11 -30.90 -1.34
C ILE A 509 -2.67 -31.39 -0.01
N PHE A 510 -3.95 -31.80 0.01
CA PHE A 510 -4.60 -32.21 1.26
C PHE A 510 -4.06 -33.54 1.77
N ALA A 511 -3.76 -34.52 0.91
CA ALA A 511 -3.10 -35.75 1.33
C ALA A 511 -1.72 -35.48 1.96
N ASN A 512 -0.91 -34.59 1.36
CA ASN A 512 0.38 -34.20 1.92
C ASN A 512 0.22 -33.50 3.27
N ALA A 513 -0.71 -32.54 3.39
CA ALA A 513 -1.00 -31.84 4.65
C ALA A 513 -1.48 -32.80 5.77
N TRP A 514 -2.24 -33.85 5.43
CA TRP A 514 -2.61 -34.90 6.38
C TRP A 514 -1.42 -35.77 6.79
N ILE A 515 -0.54 -36.16 5.87
CA ILE A 515 0.70 -36.88 6.18
C ILE A 515 1.59 -36.04 7.12
N ASP A 516 1.77 -34.75 6.82
CA ASP A 516 2.52 -33.81 7.65
C ASP A 516 1.93 -33.68 9.05
N THR A 517 0.59 -33.57 9.14
CA THR A 517 -0.14 -33.52 10.41
C THR A 517 0.11 -34.77 11.24
N LEU A 518 -0.03 -35.97 10.63
CA LEU A 518 0.15 -37.26 11.29
C LEU A 518 1.60 -37.46 11.80
N LEU A 519 2.59 -37.11 10.97
CA LEU A 519 4.01 -37.16 11.35
C LEU A 519 4.37 -36.10 12.41
N GLY A 520 3.62 -35.00 12.47
CA GLY A 520 3.74 -33.96 13.50
C GLY A 520 3.09 -34.30 14.84
N LEU A 521 2.13 -35.23 14.90
CA LEU A 521 1.38 -35.55 16.13
C LEU A 521 2.26 -35.90 17.34
N PRO A 522 3.33 -36.72 17.24
CA PRO A 522 4.17 -37.04 18.40
C PRO A 522 4.86 -35.80 18.98
N PHE A 523 5.29 -34.87 18.12
CA PHE A 523 5.94 -33.62 18.53
C PHE A 523 4.93 -32.64 19.13
N SER A 524 3.73 -32.50 18.54
CA SER A 524 2.65 -31.69 19.11
C SER A 524 2.20 -32.22 20.47
N TYR A 525 2.03 -33.54 20.60
CA TYR A 525 1.69 -34.18 21.88
C TYR A 525 2.77 -33.93 22.94
N TYR A 526 4.05 -34.15 22.60
CA TYR A 526 5.16 -33.88 23.51
C TYR A 526 5.22 -32.40 23.92
N HIS A 527 5.04 -31.48 22.96
CA HIS A 527 5.03 -30.06 23.24
C HIS A 527 3.96 -29.69 24.28
N HIS A 528 2.71 -30.11 24.09
CA HIS A 528 1.62 -29.75 25.00
C HIS A 528 1.62 -30.55 26.32
N PHE A 529 1.62 -31.87 26.24
CA PHE A 529 1.36 -32.76 27.39
C PHE A 529 2.63 -33.20 28.15
N VAL A 530 3.83 -32.82 27.67
CA VAL A 530 5.09 -33.08 28.38
C VAL A 530 5.87 -31.79 28.65
N LEU A 531 6.06 -30.94 27.64
CA LEU A 531 6.83 -29.69 27.80
C LEU A 531 5.99 -28.63 28.50
N GLU A 532 4.88 -28.16 27.92
CA GLU A 532 4.06 -27.10 28.51
C GLU A 532 3.38 -27.53 29.82
N GLU A 533 2.97 -28.81 29.93
CA GLU A 533 2.45 -29.40 31.17
C GLU A 533 3.47 -29.34 32.32
N LYS A 534 4.74 -29.67 32.07
CA LYS A 534 5.81 -29.63 33.09
C LYS A 534 6.02 -28.25 33.71
N PHE A 535 5.73 -27.18 32.97
CA PHE A 535 5.83 -25.80 33.47
C PHE A 535 4.46 -25.22 33.87
N GLY A 536 3.41 -26.04 33.91
CA GLY A 536 2.07 -25.64 34.35
C GLY A 536 1.28 -24.81 33.33
N PHE A 537 1.78 -24.65 32.11
CA PHE A 537 1.14 -23.83 31.07
C PHE A 537 -0.03 -24.52 30.38
N ASN A 538 0.07 -25.83 30.14
CA ASN A 538 -0.97 -26.59 29.46
C ASN A 538 -2.26 -26.63 30.31
N LYS A 539 -3.41 -26.42 29.66
CA LYS A 539 -4.75 -26.51 30.29
C LYS A 539 -5.74 -27.34 29.46
N GLN A 540 -5.41 -27.62 28.20
CA GLN A 540 -6.25 -28.44 27.34
C GLN A 540 -6.18 -29.93 27.72
N THR A 541 -7.28 -30.66 27.52
CA THR A 541 -7.29 -32.13 27.60
C THR A 541 -6.93 -32.75 26.25
N VAL A 542 -6.51 -34.02 26.23
CA VAL A 542 -6.25 -34.78 24.99
C VAL A 542 -7.49 -34.78 24.07
N LYS A 543 -8.70 -34.89 24.64
CA LYS A 543 -9.97 -34.79 23.89
C LYS A 543 -10.12 -33.44 23.20
N LEU A 544 -9.81 -32.34 23.89
CA LEU A 544 -9.88 -31.00 23.31
C LEU A 544 -8.85 -30.84 22.19
N TRP A 545 -7.58 -31.18 22.45
CA TRP A 545 -6.50 -31.15 21.45
C TRP A 545 -6.83 -31.92 20.16
N VAL A 546 -7.32 -33.17 20.26
CA VAL A 546 -7.77 -33.94 19.08
C VAL A 546 -8.96 -33.27 18.38
N THR A 547 -9.92 -32.75 19.15
CA THR A 547 -11.09 -32.04 18.60
C THR A 547 -10.67 -30.80 17.81
N ASP A 548 -9.70 -30.03 18.30
CA ASP A 548 -9.22 -28.82 17.63
C ASP A 548 -8.40 -29.16 16.38
N ILE A 549 -7.62 -30.25 16.37
CA ILE A 549 -6.97 -30.76 15.16
C ILE A 549 -8.03 -31.08 14.10
N LEU A 550 -9.05 -31.87 14.44
CA LEU A 550 -10.12 -32.27 13.51
C LEU A 550 -10.92 -31.05 12.99
N LYS A 551 -11.24 -30.08 13.85
CA LYS A 551 -11.88 -28.81 13.45
C LYS A 551 -10.99 -28.01 12.51
N SER A 552 -9.70 -27.90 12.80
CA SER A 552 -8.74 -27.15 11.97
C SER A 552 -8.61 -27.77 10.59
N GLN A 553 -8.59 -29.10 10.49
CA GLN A 553 -8.58 -29.81 9.21
C GLN A 553 -9.89 -29.62 8.43
N ALA A 554 -11.04 -29.70 9.09
CA ALA A 554 -12.34 -29.46 8.46
C ALA A 554 -12.45 -28.04 7.89
N ILE A 555 -12.00 -27.02 8.63
CA ILE A 555 -11.96 -25.62 8.18
C ILE A 555 -10.96 -25.45 7.02
N SER A 556 -9.78 -26.08 7.12
CA SER A 556 -8.75 -26.04 6.07
C SER A 556 -9.25 -26.63 4.75
N ILE A 557 -10.03 -27.71 4.80
CA ILE A 557 -10.70 -28.29 3.62
C ILE A 557 -11.80 -27.35 3.13
N ALA A 558 -12.68 -26.87 4.01
CA ALA A 558 -13.85 -26.05 3.65
C ALA A 558 -13.49 -24.74 2.93
N PHE A 559 -12.41 -24.06 3.34
CA PHE A 559 -11.94 -22.85 2.67
C PHE A 559 -10.84 -23.13 1.64
N GLY A 560 -9.91 -24.04 1.92
CA GLY A 560 -8.75 -24.30 1.06
C GLY A 560 -9.10 -25.03 -0.24
N VAL A 561 -10.13 -25.89 -0.26
CA VAL A 561 -10.59 -26.53 -1.51
C VAL A 561 -11.16 -25.49 -2.49
N PRO A 562 -12.14 -24.63 -2.13
CA PRO A 562 -12.63 -23.59 -3.04
C PRO A 562 -11.55 -22.58 -3.44
N ILE A 563 -10.75 -22.08 -2.51
CA ILE A 563 -9.69 -21.08 -2.79
C ILE A 563 -8.62 -21.69 -3.69
N GLY A 564 -8.14 -22.90 -3.41
CA GLY A 564 -7.16 -23.61 -4.24
C GLY A 564 -7.69 -23.91 -5.64
N ALA A 565 -8.95 -24.36 -5.76
CA ALA A 565 -9.60 -24.56 -7.04
C ALA A 565 -9.70 -23.27 -7.86
N ALA A 566 -10.08 -22.16 -7.23
CA ALA A 566 -10.15 -20.85 -7.86
C ALA A 566 -8.78 -20.37 -8.33
N CYS A 567 -7.74 -20.43 -7.48
CA CYS A 567 -6.36 -20.10 -7.86
C CYS A 567 -5.87 -20.88 -9.09
N LEU A 568 -6.01 -22.22 -9.08
CA LEU A 568 -5.58 -23.06 -10.20
C LEU A 568 -6.40 -22.79 -11.46
N LYS A 569 -7.71 -22.51 -11.33
CA LYS A 569 -8.57 -22.15 -12.47
C LYS A 569 -8.21 -20.78 -13.05
N ILE A 570 -7.90 -19.77 -12.23
CA ILE A 570 -7.44 -18.45 -12.66
C ILE A 570 -6.15 -18.59 -13.47
N ILE A 571 -5.15 -19.32 -12.97
CA ILE A 571 -3.88 -19.55 -13.67
C ILE A 571 -4.12 -20.19 -15.05
N LYS A 572 -4.95 -21.24 -15.11
CA LYS A 572 -5.28 -21.89 -16.38
C LYS A 572 -6.08 -21.01 -17.36
N ALA A 573 -6.95 -20.14 -16.86
CA ALA A 573 -7.78 -19.28 -17.70
C ALA A 573 -7.05 -18.06 -18.27
N THR A 574 -6.00 -17.59 -17.59
CA THR A 574 -5.33 -16.31 -17.90
C THR A 574 -3.93 -16.46 -18.50
N GLY A 575 -3.38 -17.68 -18.52
CA GLY A 575 -2.05 -17.96 -19.10
C GLY A 575 -0.95 -17.16 -18.40
N ASP A 576 0.07 -16.73 -19.15
CA ASP A 576 1.26 -16.05 -18.59
C ASP A 576 0.95 -14.72 -17.86
N ASN A 577 -0.26 -14.17 -18.00
CA ASN A 577 -0.72 -12.97 -17.29
C ASN A 577 -1.33 -13.27 -15.90
N PHE A 578 -1.34 -14.53 -15.45
CA PHE A 578 -2.06 -14.94 -14.24
C PHE A 578 -1.70 -14.17 -12.97
N PHE A 579 -0.45 -13.70 -12.86
CA PHE A 579 0.11 -13.17 -11.62
C PHE A 579 -0.67 -11.97 -11.09
N PHE A 580 -1.21 -11.12 -11.96
CA PHE A 580 -2.05 -9.99 -11.56
C PHE A 580 -3.44 -10.47 -11.07
N TYR A 581 -4.09 -11.35 -11.83
CA TYR A 581 -5.43 -11.84 -11.49
C TYR A 581 -5.46 -12.68 -10.20
N ILE A 582 -4.47 -13.56 -9.99
CA ILE A 582 -4.35 -14.32 -8.75
C ILE A 582 -3.97 -13.41 -7.57
N TRP A 583 -3.16 -12.37 -7.78
CA TRP A 583 -2.86 -11.39 -6.74
C TRP A 583 -4.11 -10.60 -6.31
N VAL A 584 -4.91 -10.10 -7.26
CA VAL A 584 -6.19 -9.42 -6.95
C VAL A 584 -7.14 -10.37 -6.22
N PHE A 585 -7.29 -11.61 -6.71
CA PHE A 585 -8.11 -12.62 -6.04
C PHE A 585 -7.64 -12.89 -4.59
N MET A 586 -6.34 -13.09 -4.38
CA MET A 586 -5.79 -13.34 -3.06
C MET A 586 -5.87 -12.12 -2.13
N LEU A 587 -5.84 -10.89 -2.66
CA LEU A 587 -6.09 -9.68 -1.90
C LEU A 587 -7.53 -9.64 -1.37
N PHE A 588 -8.53 -10.00 -2.19
CA PHE A 588 -9.91 -10.15 -1.73
C PHE A 588 -10.07 -11.27 -0.70
N VAL A 589 -9.42 -12.42 -0.91
CA VAL A 589 -9.39 -13.52 0.08
C VAL A 589 -8.77 -13.04 1.41
N GLN A 590 -7.69 -12.25 1.38
CA GLN A 590 -7.04 -11.72 2.57
C GLN A 590 -7.93 -10.69 3.32
N LEU A 591 -8.59 -9.78 2.60
CA LEU A 591 -9.55 -8.83 3.17
C LEU A 591 -10.77 -9.54 3.76
N GLY A 592 -11.27 -10.57 3.08
CA GLY A 592 -12.32 -11.46 3.58
C GLY A 592 -11.88 -12.18 4.86
N ALA A 593 -10.67 -12.76 4.88
CA ALA A 593 -10.12 -13.46 6.04
C ALA A 593 -9.97 -12.57 7.28
N ILE A 594 -9.58 -11.29 7.13
CA ILE A 594 -9.54 -10.31 8.23
C ILE A 594 -10.91 -10.16 8.92
N THR A 595 -12.01 -10.38 8.19
CA THR A 595 -13.38 -10.31 8.72
C THR A 595 -13.87 -11.68 9.21
N ILE A 596 -13.72 -12.72 8.39
CA ILE A 596 -14.23 -14.09 8.63
C ILE A 596 -13.49 -14.76 9.80
N TYR A 597 -12.18 -14.54 9.95
CA TYR A 597 -11.40 -15.19 11.01
C TYR A 597 -11.90 -14.87 12.43
N PRO A 598 -11.99 -13.61 12.87
CA PRO A 598 -12.48 -13.28 14.22
C PRO A 598 -13.99 -13.52 14.39
N THR A 599 -14.80 -13.49 13.33
CA THR A 599 -16.26 -13.56 13.43
C THR A 599 -16.84 -14.97 13.27
N VAL A 600 -16.18 -15.84 12.49
CA VAL A 600 -16.65 -17.20 12.20
C VAL A 600 -15.68 -18.25 12.72
N ILE A 601 -14.37 -18.08 12.49
CA ILE A 601 -13.38 -19.11 12.83
C ILE A 601 -13.09 -19.15 14.33
N VAL A 602 -12.76 -18.02 14.96
CA VAL A 602 -12.45 -17.96 16.41
C VAL A 602 -13.58 -18.53 17.30
N PRO A 603 -14.87 -18.20 17.08
CA PRO A 603 -15.98 -18.78 17.84
C PRO A 603 -16.14 -20.31 17.75
N LEU A 604 -15.60 -20.97 16.73
CA LEU A 604 -15.65 -22.44 16.62
C LEU A 604 -14.68 -23.13 17.59
N PHE A 605 -13.67 -22.42 18.08
CA PHE A 605 -12.66 -22.94 19.01
C PHE A 605 -12.84 -22.43 20.44
N ASN A 606 -13.25 -21.16 20.58
CA ASN A 606 -13.21 -20.40 21.82
C ASN A 606 -14.57 -19.71 22.05
N LYS A 607 -15.01 -19.64 23.30
CA LYS A 607 -16.21 -18.88 23.69
C LYS A 607 -15.84 -17.40 23.76
N LEU A 608 -16.56 -16.58 23.01
CA LEU A 608 -16.53 -15.13 23.14
C LEU A 608 -17.75 -14.66 23.94
N THR A 609 -17.53 -13.93 25.02
CA THR A 609 -18.59 -13.30 25.82
C THR A 609 -18.38 -11.79 25.85
N PRO A 610 -19.45 -10.96 25.85
CA PRO A 610 -19.30 -9.52 26.07
C PRO A 610 -18.59 -9.24 27.41
N LEU A 611 -17.76 -8.20 27.48
CA LEU A 611 -17.20 -7.75 28.75
C LEU A 611 -18.31 -7.22 29.66
N GLU A 612 -18.32 -7.69 30.91
CA GLU A 612 -19.24 -7.29 31.97
C GLU A 612 -19.13 -5.79 32.27
N ALA A 613 -20.21 -5.20 32.81
CA ALA A 613 -20.23 -3.79 33.18
C ALA A 613 -19.44 -3.55 34.47
N GLY A 614 -18.61 -2.50 34.52
CA GLY A 614 -17.77 -2.14 35.65
C GLY A 614 -16.56 -1.28 35.25
N ASP A 615 -15.73 -0.91 36.23
CA ASP A 615 -14.60 0.03 36.09
C ASP A 615 -13.70 -0.26 34.87
N LEU A 616 -13.38 -1.53 34.59
CA LEU A 616 -12.58 -1.90 33.42
C LEU A 616 -13.25 -1.53 32.09
N LYS A 617 -14.56 -1.77 31.97
CA LYS A 617 -15.31 -1.45 30.75
C LYS A 617 -15.42 0.05 30.55
N ASP A 618 -15.79 0.77 31.60
CA ASP A 618 -15.97 2.22 31.56
C ASP A 618 -14.65 2.93 31.20
N ARG A 619 -13.51 2.43 31.70
CA ARG A 619 -12.16 2.88 31.30
C ARG A 619 -11.87 2.66 29.83
N ILE A 620 -12.19 1.47 29.31
CA ILE A 620 -11.91 1.12 27.91
C ILE A 620 -12.78 1.96 26.97
N ASP A 621 -14.07 2.13 27.28
CA ASP A 621 -14.98 2.98 26.52
C ASP A 621 -14.53 4.47 26.57
N ALA A 622 -14.08 4.95 27.73
CA ALA A 622 -13.50 6.30 27.87
C ALA A 622 -12.20 6.49 27.07
N LEU A 623 -11.28 5.51 27.09
CA LEU A 623 -10.03 5.54 26.33
C LEU A 623 -10.30 5.49 24.82
N ALA A 624 -11.21 4.61 24.38
CA ALA A 624 -11.64 4.52 22.99
C ALA A 624 -12.28 5.83 22.50
N GLY A 625 -13.17 6.42 23.31
CA GLY A 625 -13.77 7.73 23.06
C GLY A 625 -12.74 8.85 22.95
N ARG A 626 -11.80 8.95 23.90
CA ARG A 626 -10.70 9.92 23.91
C ARG A 626 -9.80 9.84 22.67
N LEU A 627 -9.63 8.64 22.11
CA LEU A 627 -8.79 8.41 20.92
C LEU A 627 -9.57 8.43 19.60
N HIS A 628 -10.89 8.63 19.64
CA HIS A 628 -11.83 8.48 18.53
C HIS A 628 -11.71 7.10 17.84
N PHE A 629 -11.44 6.05 18.62
CA PHE A 629 -11.43 4.68 18.12
C PHE A 629 -12.88 4.22 17.85
N PRO A 630 -13.19 3.66 16.67
CA PRO A 630 -14.55 3.24 16.33
C PRO A 630 -14.89 1.90 17.00
N LEU A 631 -15.01 1.88 18.33
CA LEU A 631 -15.36 0.70 19.11
C LEU A 631 -16.79 0.24 18.76
N GLY A 632 -16.95 -1.03 18.42
CA GLY A 632 -18.23 -1.67 18.17
C GLY A 632 -18.61 -2.68 19.24
N GLU A 633 -17.69 -3.58 19.58
CA GLU A 633 -17.90 -4.63 20.59
C GLU A 633 -16.63 -4.81 21.42
N LEU A 634 -16.81 -5.11 22.71
CA LEU A 634 -15.75 -5.44 23.65
C LEU A 634 -16.05 -6.82 24.24
N GLN A 635 -15.17 -7.78 23.98
CA GLN A 635 -15.37 -9.20 24.24
C GLN A 635 -14.21 -9.80 25.05
N VAL A 636 -14.51 -10.84 25.81
CA VAL A 636 -13.56 -11.70 26.51
C VAL A 636 -13.53 -13.05 25.83
N ILE A 637 -12.32 -13.61 25.63
CA ILE A 637 -12.09 -14.95 25.08
C ILE A 637 -11.63 -15.91 26.18
N ASP A 638 -12.14 -17.15 26.17
CA ASP A 638 -11.82 -18.23 27.12
C ASP A 638 -10.42 -18.86 26.90
N GLY A 639 -9.37 -18.02 26.84
CA GLY A 639 -7.99 -18.44 26.59
C GLY A 639 -7.44 -19.43 27.62
N SER A 640 -7.86 -19.30 28.88
CA SER A 640 -7.53 -20.17 30.01
C SER A 640 -7.80 -21.66 29.75
N LYS A 641 -8.79 -21.97 28.90
CA LYS A 641 -9.16 -23.32 28.45
C LYS A 641 -8.02 -24.07 27.75
N ARG A 642 -7.02 -23.35 27.26
CA ARG A 642 -5.93 -23.88 26.42
C ARG A 642 -4.58 -23.70 27.09
N SER A 643 -4.31 -22.49 27.58
CA SER A 643 -3.07 -22.12 28.23
C SER A 643 -3.27 -20.98 29.22
N SER A 644 -2.40 -20.87 30.23
CA SER A 644 -2.38 -19.71 31.14
C SER A 644 -1.72 -18.44 30.56
N HIS A 645 -1.42 -18.41 29.24
CA HIS A 645 -0.86 -17.23 28.57
C HIS A 645 -1.91 -16.13 28.38
N SER A 646 -1.48 -14.88 28.57
CA SER A 646 -2.32 -13.67 28.49
C SER A 646 -2.03 -12.87 27.22
N ASN A 647 -3.07 -12.32 26.59
CA ASN A 647 -2.96 -11.47 25.40
C ASN A 647 -4.20 -10.55 25.24
N ALA A 648 -4.10 -9.57 24.34
CA ALA A 648 -5.21 -8.74 23.86
C ALA A 648 -5.03 -8.48 22.36
N TYR A 649 -6.12 -8.22 21.63
CA TYR A 649 -6.05 -7.74 20.25
C TYR A 649 -7.32 -6.99 19.85
N PHE A 650 -7.26 -6.24 18.74
CA PHE A 650 -8.44 -5.70 18.07
C PHE A 650 -8.58 -6.28 16.66
N SER A 651 -9.81 -6.32 16.14
CA SER A 651 -10.11 -6.82 14.78
C SER A 651 -11.21 -6.02 14.09
N GLY A 652 -11.30 -6.14 12.77
CA GLY A 652 -12.26 -5.45 11.90
C GLY A 652 -11.59 -4.55 10.85
N LEU A 653 -12.24 -4.42 9.69
CA LEU A 653 -11.74 -3.69 8.52
C LEU A 653 -11.47 -2.20 8.82
N PRO A 654 -10.56 -1.54 8.07
CA PRO A 654 -10.42 -0.09 8.08
C PRO A 654 -11.78 0.62 7.93
N TYR A 655 -11.95 1.77 8.58
CA TYR A 655 -13.15 2.63 8.55
C TYR A 655 -14.46 2.03 9.11
N LEU A 656 -14.55 0.71 9.34
CA LEU A 656 -15.68 0.08 10.04
C LEU A 656 -15.48 0.02 11.55
N LYS A 657 -16.59 -0.23 12.28
CA LYS A 657 -16.56 -0.52 13.72
C LYS A 657 -15.66 -1.73 14.02
N LYS A 658 -14.87 -1.64 15.08
CA LYS A 658 -13.86 -2.63 15.47
C LYS A 658 -14.23 -3.35 16.76
N LYS A 659 -13.80 -4.61 16.86
CA LYS A 659 -13.98 -5.44 18.06
C LYS A 659 -12.66 -5.48 18.83
N ILE A 660 -12.71 -5.26 20.15
CA ILE A 660 -11.59 -5.51 21.05
C ILE A 660 -11.84 -6.85 21.75
N VAL A 661 -10.83 -7.72 21.78
CA VAL A 661 -10.88 -9.04 22.41
C VAL A 661 -9.78 -9.13 23.46
N LEU A 662 -10.18 -9.37 24.71
CA LEU A 662 -9.29 -9.56 25.87
C LEU A 662 -9.27 -11.03 26.27
N TYR A 663 -8.11 -11.57 26.60
CA TYR A 663 -8.04 -12.90 27.20
C TYR A 663 -8.51 -12.83 28.66
N ASP A 664 -9.29 -13.82 29.09
CA ASP A 664 -9.65 -14.04 30.49
C ASP A 664 -8.41 -14.05 31.41
N THR A 665 -7.36 -14.76 31.00
CA THR A 665 -6.04 -14.80 31.66
C THR A 665 -5.33 -13.45 31.73
N LEU A 666 -5.68 -12.46 30.90
CA LEU A 666 -5.14 -11.10 31.04
C LEU A 666 -5.89 -10.35 32.15
N ILE A 667 -7.22 -10.49 32.18
CA ILE A 667 -8.10 -9.84 33.17
C ILE A 667 -7.83 -10.40 34.58
N GLU A 668 -7.59 -11.70 34.71
CA GLU A 668 -7.25 -12.34 36.00
C GLU A 668 -5.87 -11.96 36.56
N GLN A 669 -4.93 -11.52 35.72
CA GLN A 669 -3.52 -11.37 36.07
C GLN A 669 -3.04 -9.92 36.18
N GLN A 670 -3.87 -8.95 35.80
CA GLN A 670 -3.50 -7.54 35.65
C GLN A 670 -4.50 -6.62 36.34
N ASP A 671 -4.03 -5.50 36.88
CA ASP A 671 -4.89 -4.46 37.44
C ASP A 671 -5.60 -3.68 36.30
N THR A 672 -6.77 -3.07 36.55
CA THR A 672 -7.58 -2.44 35.47
C THR A 672 -6.81 -1.37 34.69
N LYS A 673 -5.96 -0.60 35.37
CA LYS A 673 -5.06 0.38 34.76
C LYS A 673 -3.93 -0.21 33.91
N GLU A 674 -3.48 -1.44 34.21
CA GLU A 674 -2.47 -2.13 33.41
C GLU A 674 -3.07 -2.65 32.11
N ILE A 675 -4.31 -3.17 32.17
CA ILE A 675 -5.08 -3.54 30.97
C ILE A 675 -5.37 -2.29 30.12
N GLU A 676 -5.71 -1.16 30.75
CA GLU A 676 -5.85 0.15 30.10
C GLU A 676 -4.56 0.58 29.38
N ALA A 677 -3.39 0.35 29.99
CA ALA A 677 -2.07 0.66 29.41
C ALA A 677 -1.68 -0.26 28.23
N VAL A 678 -2.00 -1.55 28.32
CA VAL A 678 -1.85 -2.52 27.21
C VAL A 678 -2.77 -2.14 26.04
N LEU A 679 -4.03 -1.79 26.32
CA LEU A 679 -4.95 -1.32 25.29
C LEU A 679 -4.51 0.02 24.68
N ALA A 680 -3.91 0.92 25.46
CA ALA A 680 -3.29 2.12 24.91
C ALA A 680 -2.14 1.78 23.93
N HIS A 681 -1.34 0.73 24.20
CA HIS A 681 -0.34 0.21 23.25
C HIS A 681 -1.00 -0.36 21.98
N GLU A 682 -2.01 -1.23 22.12
CA GLU A 682 -2.78 -1.79 20.97
C GLU A 682 -3.41 -0.69 20.10
N LEU A 683 -4.04 0.31 20.72
CA LEU A 683 -4.62 1.46 20.04
C LEU A 683 -3.54 2.36 19.40
N GLY A 684 -2.29 2.28 19.86
CA GLY A 684 -1.12 2.87 19.20
C GLY A 684 -0.81 2.25 17.83
N HIS A 685 -0.96 0.92 17.69
CA HIS A 685 -0.84 0.24 16.40
C HIS A 685 -1.93 0.66 15.41
N TRP A 686 -3.16 0.82 15.89
CA TRP A 686 -4.25 1.40 15.10
C TRP A 686 -3.97 2.85 14.71
N LYS A 687 -3.66 3.74 15.68
CA LYS A 687 -3.47 5.18 15.45
C LYS A 687 -2.32 5.49 14.48
N LYS A 688 -1.31 4.61 14.42
CA LYS A 688 -0.17 4.71 13.49
C LYS A 688 -0.33 3.88 12.22
N ASN A 689 -1.49 3.29 11.97
CA ASN A 689 -1.80 2.48 10.78
C ASN A 689 -0.82 1.32 10.54
N HIS A 690 -0.31 0.67 11.61
CA HIS A 690 0.66 -0.42 11.49
C HIS A 690 0.07 -1.62 10.73
N THR A 691 -1.17 -2.01 11.00
CA THR A 691 -1.87 -3.09 10.28
C THR A 691 -2.01 -2.80 8.78
N ALA A 692 -2.33 -1.56 8.39
CA ALA A 692 -2.46 -1.18 6.98
C ALA A 692 -1.10 -1.16 6.26
N LYS A 693 -0.03 -0.72 6.94
CA LYS A 693 1.35 -0.80 6.42
C LYS A 693 1.79 -2.25 6.19
N LEU A 694 1.53 -3.13 7.16
CA LEU A 694 1.83 -4.56 7.03
C LEU A 694 1.01 -5.23 5.92
N LEU A 695 -0.27 -4.86 5.75
CA LEU A 695 -1.10 -5.33 4.64
C LEU A 695 -0.54 -4.88 3.28
N GLY A 696 -0.13 -3.61 3.15
CA GLY A 696 0.49 -3.10 1.92
C GLY A 696 1.82 -3.78 1.57
N ILE A 697 2.68 -3.99 2.57
CA ILE A 697 3.95 -4.72 2.40
C ILE A 697 3.69 -6.18 2.00
N GLY A 698 2.79 -6.87 2.71
CA GLY A 698 2.43 -8.26 2.43
C GLY A 698 1.81 -8.43 1.04
N SER A 699 0.93 -7.52 0.64
CA SER A 699 0.32 -7.51 -0.71
C SER A 699 1.36 -7.27 -1.81
N THR A 700 2.31 -6.35 -1.59
CA THR A 700 3.42 -6.08 -2.54
C THR A 700 4.34 -7.29 -2.68
N HIS A 701 4.68 -7.95 -1.57
CA HIS A 701 5.47 -9.17 -1.56
C HIS A 701 4.74 -10.32 -2.26
N LEU A 702 3.43 -10.49 -2.03
CA LEU A 702 2.62 -11.50 -2.70
C LEU A 702 2.54 -11.28 -4.22
N PHE A 703 2.41 -10.03 -4.67
CA PHE A 703 2.51 -9.68 -6.10
C PHE A 703 3.87 -10.08 -6.68
N ALA A 704 4.96 -9.76 -5.98
CA ALA A 704 6.32 -10.11 -6.40
C ALA A 704 6.53 -11.64 -6.48
N ILE A 705 6.01 -12.41 -5.52
CA ILE A 705 6.02 -13.88 -5.54
C ILE A 705 5.32 -14.42 -6.78
N PHE A 706 4.09 -13.96 -7.07
CA PHE A 706 3.36 -14.46 -8.25
C PHE A 706 3.99 -14.00 -9.58
N ALA A 707 4.51 -12.77 -9.65
CA ALA A 707 5.22 -12.27 -10.83
C ALA A 707 6.50 -13.07 -11.09
N LEU A 708 7.29 -13.37 -10.05
CA LEU A 708 8.45 -14.24 -10.16
C LEU A 708 8.05 -15.68 -10.52
N PHE A 709 6.96 -16.22 -9.97
CA PHE A 709 6.48 -17.56 -10.29
C PHE A 709 6.17 -17.72 -11.79
N SER A 710 5.73 -16.68 -12.48
CA SER A 710 5.50 -16.71 -13.93
C SER A 710 6.77 -17.05 -14.75
N ALA A 711 7.96 -16.77 -14.22
CA ALA A 711 9.23 -17.15 -14.85
C ALA A 711 9.63 -18.63 -14.59
N PHE A 712 9.03 -19.28 -13.59
CA PHE A 712 9.36 -20.65 -13.18
C PHE A 712 8.28 -21.69 -13.54
N ILE A 713 7.02 -21.28 -13.73
CA ILE A 713 5.88 -22.18 -13.98
C ILE A 713 6.06 -23.12 -15.18
N HIS A 714 6.82 -22.68 -16.21
CA HIS A 714 7.10 -23.47 -17.41
C HIS A 714 8.53 -24.05 -17.49
N ASN A 715 9.35 -23.86 -16.45
CA ASN A 715 10.77 -24.23 -16.46
C ASN A 715 10.95 -25.77 -16.52
N ASN A 716 11.49 -26.30 -17.62
CA ASN A 716 11.62 -27.73 -17.86
C ASN A 716 12.64 -28.40 -16.94
N SER A 717 13.83 -27.81 -16.82
CA SER A 717 14.95 -28.35 -16.04
C SER A 717 14.61 -28.53 -14.57
N LEU A 718 13.88 -27.59 -13.95
CA LEU A 718 13.43 -27.66 -12.56
C LEU A 718 12.47 -28.81 -12.31
N TYR A 719 11.44 -28.98 -13.14
CA TYR A 719 10.48 -30.08 -12.98
C TYR A 719 11.14 -31.44 -13.23
N LYS A 720 12.00 -31.53 -14.26
CA LYS A 720 12.73 -32.75 -14.64
C LYS A 720 13.65 -33.26 -13.53
N ASP A 721 14.43 -32.38 -12.89
CA ASP A 721 15.35 -32.75 -11.80
C ASP A 721 14.61 -33.22 -10.52
N PHE A 722 13.33 -32.86 -10.39
CA PHE A 722 12.43 -33.32 -9.32
C PHE A 722 11.50 -34.47 -9.73
N GLY A 723 11.77 -35.14 -10.86
CA GLY A 723 11.07 -36.35 -11.27
C GLY A 723 9.80 -36.13 -12.11
N PHE A 724 9.61 -34.94 -12.67
CA PHE A 724 8.53 -34.59 -13.59
C PHE A 724 9.07 -34.29 -15.00
N PRO A 725 9.47 -35.31 -15.79
CA PRO A 725 10.11 -35.11 -17.10
C PRO A 725 9.13 -34.71 -18.22
N THR A 726 7.83 -34.98 -18.05
CA THR A 726 6.79 -34.83 -19.09
C THR A 726 5.62 -33.95 -18.65
N GLU A 727 5.17 -34.09 -17.40
CA GLU A 727 4.10 -33.31 -16.80
C GLU A 727 4.66 -32.03 -16.13
N ARG A 728 3.89 -30.93 -16.15
CA ARG A 728 4.19 -29.72 -15.38
C ARG A 728 2.97 -29.25 -14.59
N PRO A 729 2.56 -29.95 -13.52
CA PRO A 729 1.38 -29.55 -12.75
C PRO A 729 1.62 -28.23 -12.05
N ILE A 730 0.65 -27.31 -12.09
CA ILE A 730 0.84 -25.92 -11.62
C ILE A 730 1.21 -25.87 -10.13
N ILE A 731 0.57 -26.71 -9.30
CA ILE A 731 0.85 -26.75 -7.86
C ILE A 731 2.26 -27.26 -7.55
N ILE A 732 2.76 -28.24 -8.31
CA ILE A 732 4.10 -28.79 -8.14
C ILE A 732 5.14 -27.72 -8.48
N GLY A 733 4.94 -26.99 -9.57
CA GLY A 733 5.76 -25.83 -9.91
C GLY A 733 5.80 -24.80 -8.80
N PHE A 734 4.66 -24.47 -8.20
CA PHE A 734 4.60 -23.51 -7.10
C PHE A 734 5.37 -24.03 -5.87
N ILE A 735 5.26 -25.30 -5.52
CA ILE A 735 6.02 -25.90 -4.40
C ILE A 735 7.53 -25.86 -4.68
N LEU A 736 7.97 -26.28 -5.86
CA LEU A 736 9.39 -26.26 -6.24
C LEU A 736 9.94 -24.83 -6.28
N PHE A 737 9.17 -23.88 -6.80
CA PHE A 737 9.50 -22.46 -6.81
C PHE A 737 9.69 -21.88 -5.40
N ASN A 738 8.80 -22.20 -4.45
CA ASN A 738 8.99 -21.79 -3.05
C ASN A 738 10.25 -22.44 -2.42
N MET A 739 10.60 -23.67 -2.82
CA MET A 739 11.87 -24.29 -2.38
C MET A 739 13.11 -23.57 -2.95
N VAL A 740 13.04 -23.02 -4.18
CA VAL A 740 14.11 -22.18 -4.75
C VAL A 740 14.20 -20.82 -4.04
N LEU A 741 13.07 -20.20 -3.70
CA LEU A 741 13.03 -18.86 -3.08
C LEU A 741 13.40 -18.82 -1.60
N SER A 742 13.38 -19.95 -0.88
CA SER A 742 13.63 -20.07 0.57
C SER A 742 14.73 -19.14 1.14
N PRO A 743 15.93 -18.99 0.54
CA PRO A 743 16.96 -18.08 1.07
C PRO A 743 16.56 -16.59 1.05
N THR A 744 15.71 -16.20 0.11
CA THR A 744 15.17 -14.84 -0.02
C THR A 744 14.19 -14.55 1.12
N ASP A 745 13.37 -15.53 1.50
CA ASP A 745 12.42 -15.40 2.61
C ASP A 745 13.16 -15.24 3.96
N HIS A 746 14.28 -15.94 4.14
CA HIS A 746 15.17 -15.77 5.29
C HIS A 746 15.74 -14.35 5.38
N ALA A 747 16.13 -13.74 4.25
CA ALA A 747 16.57 -12.35 4.20
C ALA A 747 15.42 -11.35 4.47
N LEU A 748 14.24 -11.60 3.88
CA LEU A 748 13.05 -10.77 4.07
C LEU A 748 12.54 -10.81 5.52
N LYS A 749 12.59 -11.97 6.19
CA LYS A 749 12.27 -12.15 7.61
C LYS A 749 13.06 -11.21 8.52
N LEU A 750 14.37 -11.05 8.28
CA LEU A 750 15.23 -10.11 9.02
C LEU A 750 14.82 -8.64 8.80
N ILE A 751 14.49 -8.30 7.55
CA ILE A 751 13.99 -6.95 7.19
C ILE A 751 12.64 -6.69 7.87
N MET A 752 11.71 -7.65 7.81
CA MET A 752 10.37 -7.54 8.39
C MET A 752 10.41 -7.42 9.91
N ASN A 753 11.25 -8.18 10.60
CA ASN A 753 11.44 -8.04 12.05
C ASN A 753 11.98 -6.65 12.44
N THR A 754 12.76 -6.00 11.58
CA THR A 754 13.19 -4.61 11.81
C THR A 754 12.01 -3.63 11.75
N PHE A 755 11.06 -3.84 10.82
CA PHE A 755 9.84 -3.04 10.75
C PHE A 755 8.88 -3.29 11.92
N THR A 756 8.61 -4.56 12.28
CA THR A 756 7.71 -4.88 13.40
C THR A 756 8.26 -4.41 14.73
N ARG A 757 9.56 -4.62 15.01
CA ARG A 757 10.20 -4.10 16.24
C ARG A 757 10.12 -2.57 16.33
N LYS A 758 10.22 -1.86 15.20
CA LYS A 758 10.01 -0.40 15.13
C LYS A 758 8.56 0.00 15.43
N PHE A 759 7.58 -0.79 14.99
CA PHE A 759 6.16 -0.57 15.30
C PHE A 759 5.86 -0.79 16.79
N GLU A 760 6.46 -1.80 17.44
CA GLU A 760 6.37 -2.01 18.88
C GLU A 760 6.85 -0.79 19.68
N TYR A 761 8.07 -0.28 19.41
CA TYR A 761 8.57 0.92 20.09
C TYR A 761 7.69 2.15 19.86
N GLN A 762 7.04 2.24 18.69
CA GLN A 762 6.12 3.33 18.37
C GLN A 762 4.78 3.20 19.13
N ALA A 763 4.30 2.00 19.38
CA ALA A 763 3.12 1.71 20.19
C ALA A 763 3.41 1.90 21.70
N ASP A 764 4.57 1.43 22.18
CA ASP A 764 5.06 1.70 23.55
C ASP A 764 5.16 3.20 23.82
N LYS A 765 5.78 3.96 22.91
CA LYS A 765 5.84 5.41 23.02
C LYS A 765 4.46 6.07 23.00
N PHE A 766 3.50 5.54 22.25
CA PHE A 766 2.14 6.09 22.22
C PHE A 766 1.40 5.89 23.55
N SER A 767 1.52 4.71 24.17
CA SER A 767 0.98 4.44 25.51
C SER A 767 1.68 5.28 26.60
N TYR A 768 3.00 5.45 26.50
CA TYR A 768 3.79 6.40 27.32
C TYR A 768 3.27 7.84 27.18
N ASP A 769 3.08 8.34 25.95
CA ASP A 769 2.67 9.72 25.67
C ASP A 769 1.22 10.01 26.16
N LEU A 770 0.42 8.97 26.41
CA LEU A 770 -0.90 9.06 27.03
C LEU A 770 -0.89 9.08 28.57
N GLY A 771 0.26 8.79 29.18
CA GLY A 771 0.48 8.83 30.63
C GLY A 771 0.79 7.48 31.28
N TYR A 772 0.61 6.36 30.59
CA TYR A 772 0.64 5.00 31.18
C TYR A 772 2.07 4.40 31.30
N LYS A 773 3.09 5.22 31.57
CA LYS A 773 4.49 4.77 31.63
C LYS A 773 4.70 3.64 32.64
N ALA A 774 4.20 3.83 33.86
CA ALA A 774 4.45 2.91 34.97
C ALA A 774 3.59 1.66 34.82
N GLU A 775 2.32 1.84 34.43
CA GLU A 775 1.33 0.80 34.19
C GLU A 775 1.74 -0.13 33.05
N LEU A 776 2.23 0.42 31.92
CA LEU A 776 2.73 -0.40 30.80
C LEU A 776 4.00 -1.18 31.21
N ALA A 777 4.96 -0.52 31.86
CA ALA A 777 6.16 -1.19 32.33
C ALA A 777 5.83 -2.33 33.31
N SER A 778 4.93 -2.06 34.26
CA SER A 778 4.41 -3.03 35.22
C SER A 778 3.74 -4.22 34.52
N SER A 779 2.85 -3.95 33.56
CA SER A 779 2.15 -4.98 32.80
C SER A 779 3.10 -5.86 31.99
N LEU A 780 4.05 -5.25 31.27
CA LEU A 780 5.06 -5.98 30.49
C LEU A 780 5.92 -6.89 31.38
N ILE A 781 6.28 -6.43 32.59
CA ILE A 781 6.99 -7.24 33.59
C ILE A 781 6.11 -8.41 34.06
N LYS A 782 4.87 -8.14 34.49
CA LYS A 782 3.92 -9.18 34.97
C LYS A 782 3.65 -10.24 33.89
N ILE A 783 3.34 -9.84 32.65
CA ILE A 783 3.11 -10.74 31.51
C ILE A 783 4.35 -11.59 31.24
N ASN A 784 5.55 -10.99 31.20
CA ASN A 784 6.80 -11.72 30.93
C ASN A 784 7.16 -12.70 32.05
N ILE A 785 6.86 -12.37 33.32
CA ILE A 785 7.00 -13.28 34.47
C ILE A 785 6.00 -14.46 34.35
N LYS A 786 4.71 -14.16 34.16
CA LYS A 786 3.65 -15.19 34.12
C LYS A 786 3.83 -16.14 32.93
N ASN A 787 4.31 -15.64 31.79
CA ASN A 787 4.64 -16.44 30.59
C ASN A 787 6.02 -17.13 30.63
N LEU A 788 6.82 -16.93 31.70
CA LEU A 788 8.22 -17.38 31.80
C LEU A 788 9.08 -17.03 30.55
N SER A 789 8.80 -15.87 29.94
CA SER A 789 9.43 -15.43 28.70
C SER A 789 10.93 -15.12 28.87
N SER A 790 11.70 -15.19 27.77
CA SER A 790 13.16 -15.02 27.81
C SER A 790 13.57 -13.63 28.32
N MET A 791 14.19 -13.60 29.50
CA MET A 791 14.58 -12.37 30.21
C MET A 791 15.78 -11.64 29.58
N ASP A 792 16.58 -12.37 28.80
CA ASP A 792 17.72 -11.89 28.02
C ASP A 792 17.73 -12.63 26.66
N ALA A 793 18.41 -12.08 25.65
CA ALA A 793 18.58 -12.74 24.36
C ALA A 793 19.91 -12.40 23.70
N ASP A 794 20.43 -13.35 22.92
CA ASP A 794 21.52 -13.05 21.98
C ASP A 794 21.01 -12.08 20.91
N TRP A 795 21.83 -11.09 20.56
CA TRP A 795 21.42 -10.02 19.65
C TRP A 795 21.15 -10.53 18.22
N MET A 796 21.89 -11.54 17.74
CA MET A 796 21.66 -12.12 16.41
C MET A 796 20.35 -12.89 16.40
N TYR A 797 20.15 -13.76 17.41
CA TYR A 797 18.91 -14.50 17.58
C TYR A 797 17.71 -13.55 17.69
N SER A 798 17.81 -12.50 18.52
CA SER A 798 16.72 -11.54 18.71
C SER A 798 16.42 -10.70 17.46
N ALA A 799 17.44 -10.29 16.69
CA ALA A 799 17.22 -9.57 15.44
C ALA A 799 16.50 -10.42 14.39
N TYR A 800 16.81 -11.72 14.36
CA TYR A 800 16.37 -12.63 13.32
C TYR A 800 15.07 -13.40 13.65
N HIS A 801 14.77 -13.66 14.94
CA HIS A 801 13.56 -14.38 15.36
C HIS A 801 12.49 -13.52 16.01
N HIS A 802 12.84 -12.46 16.75
CA HIS A 802 11.86 -11.73 17.54
C HIS A 802 11.23 -10.60 16.72
N SER A 803 9.93 -10.74 16.44
CA SER A 803 9.11 -9.66 15.87
C SER A 803 8.90 -8.50 16.85
N HIS A 804 9.05 -8.76 18.15
CA HIS A 804 8.95 -7.78 19.24
C HIS A 804 10.32 -7.55 19.90
N PRO A 805 10.66 -6.32 20.34
CA PRO A 805 11.84 -6.10 21.17
C PRO A 805 11.70 -6.85 22.51
N ILE A 806 12.82 -7.34 23.05
CA ILE A 806 12.78 -8.05 24.35
C ILE A 806 12.43 -7.09 25.49
N LEU A 807 11.93 -7.61 26.61
CA LEU A 807 11.48 -6.80 27.75
C LEU A 807 12.50 -5.74 28.18
N THR A 808 13.78 -6.12 28.27
CA THR A 808 14.88 -5.20 28.69
C THR A 808 15.18 -4.10 27.66
N GLU A 809 14.81 -4.28 26.39
CA GLU A 809 14.86 -3.23 25.36
C GLU A 809 13.65 -2.29 25.49
N ARG A 810 12.43 -2.83 25.69
CA ARG A 810 11.19 -2.03 25.85
C ARG A 810 11.23 -1.15 27.11
N LEU A 811 11.59 -1.73 28.26
CA LEU A 811 11.74 -0.98 29.52
C LEU A 811 12.80 0.13 29.42
N ARG A 812 13.89 -0.12 28.69
CA ARG A 812 14.93 0.90 28.42
C ARG A 812 14.39 2.02 27.53
N ALA A 813 13.64 1.69 26.48
CA ALA A 813 13.01 2.69 25.59
C ALA A 813 11.98 3.56 26.31
N LEU A 814 11.25 3.00 27.28
CA LEU A 814 10.34 3.73 28.18
C LEU A 814 11.09 4.58 29.24
N GLY A 815 12.42 4.43 29.37
CA GLY A 815 13.19 5.05 30.44
C GLY A 815 12.68 4.65 31.83
N TYR A 816 12.25 3.40 32.00
CA TYR A 816 11.76 2.88 33.27
C TYR A 816 12.93 2.34 34.10
N SER A 817 13.02 2.79 35.35
CA SER A 817 13.86 2.19 36.38
C SER A 817 12.96 1.86 37.56
N SER A 818 13.11 0.64 38.07
CA SER A 818 12.32 0.11 39.16
C SER A 818 12.82 0.63 40.51
N GLU A 819 11.91 1.10 41.36
CA GLU A 819 12.19 1.46 42.76
C GLU A 819 11.65 0.38 43.74
N HIS A 820 10.66 -0.41 43.32
CA HIS A 820 9.97 -1.43 44.12
C HIS A 820 9.59 -2.66 43.26
N LYS A 821 9.35 -3.82 43.89
CA LYS A 821 8.87 -5.03 43.20
C LYS A 821 7.44 -4.88 42.69
N VAL A 822 7.24 -5.06 41.39
CA VAL A 822 5.95 -5.02 40.68
C VAL A 822 5.08 -6.25 40.94
N SER A 823 5.66 -7.46 41.01
CA SER A 823 4.89 -8.71 41.16
C SER A 823 5.14 -9.38 42.51
N LYS A 824 4.05 -9.83 43.16
CA LYS A 824 4.08 -10.63 44.40
C LYS A 824 3.79 -12.12 44.17
N ASP A 825 3.27 -12.48 43.00
CA ASP A 825 2.87 -13.84 42.67
C ASP A 825 4.00 -14.63 42.00
N LYS A 826 4.37 -15.77 42.60
CA LYS A 826 5.24 -16.75 41.93
C LYS A 826 4.47 -17.56 40.88
N PRO A 827 5.08 -17.89 39.73
CA PRO A 827 4.51 -18.85 38.79
C PRO A 827 4.49 -20.26 39.40
N LYS A 828 3.31 -20.87 39.46
CA LYS A 828 3.08 -22.21 40.04
C LYS A 828 3.57 -23.31 39.09
N VAL A 829 4.39 -24.23 39.58
CA VAL A 829 4.83 -25.42 38.84
C VAL A 829 4.11 -26.66 39.36
N ALA A 830 3.80 -27.61 38.48
CA ALA A 830 3.27 -28.92 38.87
C ALA A 830 4.29 -29.66 39.75
N GLY A 831 4.03 -29.74 41.05
CA GLY A 831 4.89 -30.37 42.06
C GLY A 831 5.25 -29.50 43.26
N GLU A 832 4.96 -28.19 43.24
CA GLU A 832 5.12 -27.33 44.42
C GLU A 832 3.89 -27.45 45.34
N ALA A 833 4.11 -27.95 46.56
CA ALA A 833 3.07 -27.98 47.59
C ALA A 833 2.70 -26.53 48.00
N PRO A 834 1.40 -26.23 48.24
CA PRO A 834 0.99 -24.86 48.54
C PRO A 834 1.54 -24.40 49.90
N ASP A 835 2.27 -23.28 49.89
CA ASP A 835 2.62 -22.51 51.09
C ASP A 835 1.33 -22.02 51.76
N GLY A 836 0.85 -22.73 52.79
CA GLY A 836 -0.36 -22.32 53.50
C GLY A 836 -1.22 -23.40 54.16
N VAL A 837 -0.69 -24.59 54.49
CA VAL A 837 -1.39 -25.51 55.42
C VAL A 837 -0.52 -25.71 56.66
N LYS A 838 -1.05 -25.35 57.82
CA LYS A 838 -0.38 -25.55 59.12
C LYS A 838 -0.10 -27.03 59.31
N LYS A 839 1.12 -27.39 59.75
CA LYS A 839 1.44 -28.73 60.28
C LYS A 839 0.74 -28.93 61.64
N ALA A 840 -0.54 -29.28 61.59
CA ALA A 840 -1.30 -29.91 62.67
C ALA A 840 -2.38 -30.77 61.99
N GLU A 841 -2.75 -31.90 62.61
CA GLU A 841 -3.83 -32.79 62.13
C GLU A 841 -3.63 -33.42 60.73
N PHE A 842 -2.59 -34.25 60.57
CA PHE A 842 -2.69 -35.49 59.77
C PHE A 842 -1.65 -36.51 60.24
N ALA A 843 -1.83 -36.97 61.48
CA ALA A 843 -1.03 -38.05 62.09
C ALA A 843 -1.94 -39.09 62.78
N SER A 844 -3.13 -39.35 62.22
CA SER A 844 -4.10 -40.29 62.79
C SER A 844 -5.15 -40.79 61.79
N GLN A 845 -4.76 -41.22 60.58
CA GLN A 845 -5.58 -42.05 59.67
C GLN A 845 -4.76 -42.55 58.45
N ALA A 846 -3.79 -43.43 58.72
CA ALA A 846 -3.03 -44.14 57.68
C ALA A 846 -2.61 -45.54 58.16
N ASN A 847 -3.57 -46.27 58.75
CA ASN A 847 -3.46 -47.70 59.03
C ASN A 847 -4.88 -48.27 58.87
N GLY A 848 -5.19 -48.71 57.66
CA GLY A 848 -6.51 -49.17 57.24
C GLY A 848 -6.53 -49.46 55.75
N ASP A 849 -6.55 -50.75 55.42
CA ASP A 849 -7.07 -51.32 54.18
C ASP A 849 -6.41 -50.91 52.84
N ARG A 850 -5.22 -51.48 52.62
CA ARG A 850 -4.97 -52.12 51.33
C ARG A 850 -5.78 -53.41 51.24
N LYS A 851 -6.89 -53.42 50.50
CA LYS A 851 -7.44 -54.63 49.89
C LYS A 851 -8.30 -54.32 48.67
N GLU A 852 -8.06 -55.13 47.63
CA GLU A 852 -8.87 -55.36 46.43
C GLU A 852 -8.88 -54.29 45.32
N LEU A 853 -8.67 -54.82 44.09
CA LEU A 853 -8.70 -54.22 42.74
C LEU A 853 -7.55 -53.26 42.37
#